data_AF-A0A521THD9-F1
#
_entry.id   AF-A0A521THD9-F1
#
_cell.length_a   1.000
_cell.length_b   1.000
_cell.length_c   1.000
_cell.angle_alpha   90.00
_cell.angle_beta   90.00
_cell.angle_gamma   90.00
#
_symmetry.space_group_name_H-M   'P 1'
#
loop_
_entity.id
_entity.type
_entity.pdbx_description
1 polymer ?
#
loop_
_entity_poly.entity_id
_entity_poly.type
_entity_poly.pdbx_seq_one_letter_code
_entity_poly.pdbx_strand_id
1 'polypeptide(L)'
;MRPRSLLAAAFALSVSALTGAALAHPVTVDGSAADWSSRVPTADNLGLVARNASSAGEYVWLDNAADARTDLATPENDANITRVQYTGTATGLAILVRLAATAPSGAPVQVQVAIDTDRASGSGQSFLAGFGDTQVAPEARWEFLVQTRFGSGGTAAVLDPSFATTATVAAVRGADGVEIFVPWSALGLSAPPAAPLRFTVATFRAQSNDDTVPIGGSEVSNALDVVTDYGDPRAASHPNTFAEVSDQVIHYYADVYFAADGEVYAPLMVTRFVSDAAASTVGGNEWVALRNMTPAPLALGNFRIGDEETVDGTEGMYSFPAATLAPGATFIVAASGSQYAARYGRAADAEFATTAGDTTPDMTRYTLWTASGSWGLANGGDEILVLDGSNTLVDIVNYGSGTYAGVTATPVISTTARVYSRLPALTDRDDNALDFADAGATCGADLDCPGACSRCDVNACGARPTGTACSDGNPCNGAETCNAAGACAAGTALSCDDGNVCTTDSCSPASGCVNTPVSAGTSCADADACNGAETCNAAGACTPGAPLVCTDANPCTVNTCNPASGCAVTFLDDGAVCGSTNVCSGRQTCGSGLCVTAAPLACVDANPCTADACNPASGCDFSPVSAGTACGDGNACNGAETCNATGTCSAGAPPVCADSNPCTADSCSPGTGCVNAPLAAGTACGDGDACNGAETCNAAGTCSAGAPPVCADGNPCTADSCSPATGCVNAPVTAGAGCGDGNPCNGAETCNAAGACAAGTALSCDDGNVCTADSCSPASGCVNTPVSAGTSCGDGDACNGAETCNAAGACTPGTAVSCPPSAVPCRVNTCDRASGDCVLVNATAGTLCDDGELCNGVERCDTAGACVMGALPDGGLCSDAGDAGDASDVAVTDVPSDVTEAEDVADASDVTEAEDVADASDVTEAEDVADAAMVDVDTDVVLGDAGVADVADARADARADVVMADAGLQDASVGADVPDAGVNALPGDPAGCGCRAAGGSSDGRLALAGLAALGVVLSRRRRRR
;
A
#
# COMPACT_ATOMS: atom_id res chain seq x y z
N MET A 1 49.42 51.18 -4.70
CA MET A 1 49.35 51.45 -3.24
C MET A 1 48.21 50.61 -2.65
N ARG A 2 48.18 50.42 -1.32
CA ARG A 2 47.04 49.89 -0.53
C ARG A 2 45.92 50.96 -0.41
N PRO A 3 44.72 50.68 0.17
CA PRO A 3 43.91 49.42 0.24
C PRO A 3 42.37 49.66 0.11
N ARG A 4 41.55 48.64 0.48
CA ARG A 4 40.10 48.71 0.89
C ARG A 4 39.06 48.97 -0.23
N SER A 5 37.82 48.46 -0.17
CA SER A 5 37.16 47.44 0.68
C SER A 5 35.83 46.99 0.04
N LEU A 6 35.40 45.73 0.27
CA LEU A 6 34.02 45.17 0.33
C LEU A 6 34.21 43.65 0.53
N LEU A 7 33.81 43.00 1.64
CA LEU A 7 32.47 42.60 2.12
C LEU A 7 31.76 41.50 1.30
N ALA A 8 31.54 40.37 1.98
CA ALA A 8 30.50 39.34 1.83
C ALA A 8 29.96 38.96 0.43
N ALA A 9 30.25 37.72 0.04
CA ALA A 9 29.32 36.84 -0.67
C ALA A 9 29.46 35.43 -0.07
N ALA A 10 28.35 34.73 0.13
CA ALA A 10 28.30 33.39 0.72
C ALA A 10 27.19 32.56 0.05
N PHE A 11 27.23 31.24 0.26
CA PHE A 11 26.27 30.24 -0.19
C PHE A 11 26.04 30.08 -1.71
N ALA A 12 26.50 28.93 -2.21
CA ALA A 12 25.71 28.03 -3.06
C ALA A 12 26.35 26.63 -3.00
N LEU A 13 26.05 25.85 -1.94
CA LEU A 13 26.39 24.43 -1.89
C LEU A 13 25.09 23.65 -2.06
N SER A 14 24.88 23.08 -3.24
CA SER A 14 23.66 22.35 -3.59
C SER A 14 23.63 20.98 -2.91
N VAL A 15 22.82 20.85 -1.86
CA VAL A 15 22.50 19.55 -1.26
C VAL A 15 21.52 18.83 -2.18
N SER A 16 21.94 17.71 -2.77
CA SER A 16 21.02 16.77 -3.41
C SER A 16 20.25 16.02 -2.33
N ALA A 17 18.97 16.33 -2.18
CA ALA A 17 18.08 15.61 -1.28
C ALA A 17 17.80 14.20 -1.82
N LEU A 18 18.62 13.23 -1.42
CA LEU A 18 18.22 11.84 -1.38
C LEU A 18 17.12 11.73 -0.33
N THR A 19 15.93 11.27 -0.72
CA THR A 19 14.91 10.81 0.22
C THR A 19 15.43 9.54 0.87
N GLY A 20 16.04 9.67 2.05
CA GLY A 20 16.34 8.52 2.88
C GLY A 20 15.06 7.80 3.27
N ALA A 21 15.16 6.49 3.51
CA ALA A 21 14.19 5.84 4.39
C ALA A 21 14.23 6.53 5.77
N ALA A 22 13.15 6.40 6.55
CA ALA A 22 13.16 6.87 7.93
C ALA A 22 14.35 6.27 8.68
N LEU A 23 15.04 7.09 9.48
CA LEU A 23 16.23 6.69 10.20
C LEU A 23 15.93 6.60 11.69
N ALA A 24 15.44 5.42 12.09
CA ALA A 24 15.38 4.86 13.43
C ALA A 24 15.78 5.86 14.54
N HIS A 25 14.80 6.55 15.12
CA HIS A 25 14.96 7.66 16.06
C HIS A 25 16.13 7.46 17.04
N PRO A 26 17.26 8.17 16.86
CA PRO A 26 18.47 7.86 17.60
C PRO A 26 18.46 8.49 18.99
N VAL A 27 18.25 7.66 20.01
CA VAL A 27 18.23 8.07 21.43
C VAL A 27 19.56 7.73 22.12
N THR A 28 20.15 8.72 22.80
CA THR A 28 21.35 8.57 23.63
C THR A 28 20.97 8.47 25.10
N VAL A 29 21.10 7.29 25.74
CA VAL A 29 20.76 7.13 27.17
C VAL A 29 21.74 7.91 28.07
N ASP A 30 21.39 9.15 28.40
CA ASP A 30 22.09 10.03 29.34
C ASP A 30 21.18 10.72 30.39
N GLY A 31 19.86 10.53 30.26
CA GLY A 31 18.84 11.08 31.16
C GLY A 31 18.35 12.48 30.79
N SER A 32 18.76 13.03 29.64
CA SER A 32 18.22 14.28 29.12
C SER A 32 17.21 14.04 27.99
N ALA A 33 16.09 14.75 28.07
CA ALA A 33 15.04 14.69 27.07
C ALA A 33 15.34 15.52 25.80
N ALA A 34 16.61 15.66 25.44
CA ALA A 34 17.09 16.50 24.34
C ALA A 34 17.05 15.81 22.97
N ASP A 35 17.18 14.48 22.95
CA ASP A 35 17.03 13.65 21.74
C ASP A 35 15.55 13.38 21.39
N TRP A 36 14.61 13.72 22.30
CA TRP A 36 13.18 13.37 22.26
C TRP A 36 12.26 14.50 21.79
N SER A 37 11.07 14.16 21.30
CA SER A 37 10.05 15.12 20.91
C SER A 37 9.56 15.98 22.09
N SER A 38 9.21 17.23 21.78
CA SER A 38 8.54 18.17 22.69
C SER A 38 7.03 18.21 22.50
N ARG A 39 6.49 17.69 21.38
CA ARG A 39 5.04 17.66 21.07
C ARG A 39 4.27 16.89 22.16
N VAL A 40 2.99 17.24 22.31
CA VAL A 40 2.02 16.67 23.25
C VAL A 40 0.61 16.69 22.64
N PRO A 41 -0.32 15.86 23.15
CA PRO A 41 -1.75 16.07 22.97
C PRO A 41 -2.23 17.44 23.47
N THR A 42 -3.43 17.83 23.05
CA THR A 42 -4.13 19.06 23.48
C THR A 42 -4.74 18.99 24.88
N ALA A 43 -4.97 17.78 25.40
CA ALA A 43 -5.47 17.54 26.75
C ALA A 43 -4.64 16.48 27.48
N ASP A 44 -4.67 16.52 28.80
CA ASP A 44 -3.96 15.62 29.69
C ASP A 44 -4.58 14.20 29.69
N ASN A 45 -3.84 13.20 30.18
CA ASN A 45 -4.20 11.78 30.23
C ASN A 45 -4.51 11.14 28.86
N LEU A 46 -4.00 11.74 27.78
CA LEU A 46 -4.10 11.24 26.40
C LEU A 46 -2.75 10.80 25.84
N GLY A 47 -2.80 9.89 24.87
CA GLY A 47 -1.68 9.56 23.99
C GLY A 47 -1.71 10.34 22.67
N LEU A 48 -0.57 10.48 22.01
CA LEU A 48 -0.49 10.67 20.56
C LEU A 48 0.70 9.94 19.92
N VAL A 49 0.64 9.77 18.60
CA VAL A 49 1.80 9.47 17.77
C VAL A 49 2.37 10.80 17.26
N ALA A 50 3.55 11.17 17.75
CA ALA A 50 4.30 12.32 17.27
C ALA A 50 5.16 11.92 16.07
N ARG A 51 5.28 12.83 15.11
CA ARG A 51 6.19 12.73 13.98
C ARG A 51 7.03 14.00 13.92
N ASN A 52 8.12 13.95 13.15
CA ASN A 52 8.92 15.14 12.88
C ASN A 52 9.21 15.28 11.38
N ALA A 53 9.82 16.40 10.98
CA ALA A 53 10.12 16.71 9.58
C ALA A 53 11.02 15.68 8.87
N SER A 54 11.72 14.81 9.61
CA SER A 54 12.51 13.67 9.08
C SER A 54 11.72 12.37 9.00
N SER A 55 10.43 12.38 9.37
CA SER A 55 9.56 11.20 9.51
C SER A 55 10.07 10.13 10.48
N ALA A 56 10.86 10.52 11.50
CA ALA A 56 11.01 9.71 12.70
C ALA A 56 9.82 9.94 13.64
N GLY A 57 9.43 8.92 14.40
CA GLY A 57 8.20 8.88 15.18
C GLY A 57 8.37 8.40 16.61
N GLU A 58 7.40 8.80 17.44
CA GLU A 58 7.45 8.61 18.88
C GLU A 58 6.01 8.52 19.42
N TYR A 59 5.71 7.58 20.31
CA TYR A 59 4.49 7.63 21.09
C TYR A 59 4.69 8.56 22.29
N VAL A 60 3.74 9.47 22.52
CA VAL A 60 3.77 10.43 23.63
C VAL A 60 2.45 10.39 24.40
N TRP A 61 2.47 9.89 25.63
CA TRP A 61 1.39 10.09 26.59
C TRP A 61 1.71 11.29 27.49
N LEU A 62 0.75 12.22 27.60
CA LEU A 62 0.81 13.39 28.49
C LEU A 62 0.05 13.07 29.78
N ASP A 63 0.70 13.34 30.89
CA ASP A 63 0.16 13.19 32.23
C ASP A 63 -0.56 14.46 32.70
N ASN A 64 -1.52 14.33 33.61
CA ASN A 64 -2.22 15.46 34.21
C ASN A 64 -1.37 16.19 35.26
N ALA A 65 -1.70 17.47 35.48
CA ALA A 65 -0.89 18.37 36.27
C ALA A 65 -0.99 18.13 37.80
N ALA A 66 -0.18 17.19 38.30
CA ALA A 66 0.10 16.92 39.72
C ALA A 66 -1.03 16.25 40.53
N ASP A 67 -1.56 15.16 39.99
CA ASP A 67 -2.46 14.19 40.62
C ASP A 67 -1.77 13.02 41.35
N ALA A 68 -0.47 12.80 41.15
CA ALA A 68 0.36 11.88 41.93
C ALA A 68 0.04 11.91 43.43
N ARG A 69 0.06 10.74 44.07
CA ARG A 69 -0.67 10.49 45.32
C ARG A 69 -0.55 11.54 46.43
N THR A 70 -1.58 12.38 46.50
CA THR A 70 -1.76 13.46 47.48
C THR A 70 -2.43 13.01 48.79
N ASP A 71 -2.88 11.76 48.89
CA ASP A 71 -3.43 11.15 50.11
C ASP A 71 -2.35 10.79 51.15
N LEU A 72 -1.09 10.76 50.72
CA LEU A 72 0.07 10.43 51.56
C LEU A 72 0.43 11.60 52.50
N ALA A 73 0.87 11.27 53.72
CA ALA A 73 1.34 12.26 54.69
C ALA A 73 2.58 13.06 54.22
N THR A 74 3.30 12.52 53.23
CA THR A 74 4.36 13.19 52.46
C THR A 74 4.23 12.74 51.00
N PRO A 75 3.57 13.52 50.12
CA PRO A 75 3.54 13.23 48.68
C PRO A 75 4.96 13.36 48.08
N GLU A 76 5.35 12.42 47.22
CA GLU A 76 6.65 12.42 46.55
C GLU A 76 6.56 12.98 45.13
N ASN A 77 6.59 14.31 45.01
CA ASN A 77 6.56 15.01 43.72
C ASN A 77 7.74 14.68 42.78
N ASP A 78 8.79 13.99 43.26
CA ASP A 78 9.88 13.43 42.44
C ASP A 78 9.57 12.06 41.80
N ALA A 79 8.40 11.49 42.12
CA ALA A 79 7.79 10.32 41.51
C ALA A 79 6.55 10.63 40.66
N ASN A 80 6.02 11.86 40.73
CA ASN A 80 4.99 12.35 39.81
C ASN A 80 5.49 12.19 38.37
N ILE A 81 4.72 11.53 37.52
CA ILE A 81 4.94 11.49 36.09
C ILE A 81 4.68 12.92 35.54
N THR A 82 4.96 13.11 34.26
CA THR A 82 4.62 14.33 33.48
C THR A 82 4.50 13.99 32.00
N ARG A 83 5.13 12.89 31.58
CA ARG A 83 5.06 12.32 30.24
C ARG A 83 5.60 10.90 30.24
N VAL A 84 5.06 10.03 29.41
CA VAL A 84 5.69 8.77 29.03
C VAL A 84 5.90 8.78 27.51
N GLN A 85 7.13 8.47 27.09
CA GLN A 85 7.57 8.54 25.70
C GLN A 85 8.24 7.23 25.29
N TYR A 86 7.84 6.72 24.12
CA TYR A 86 8.42 5.51 23.51
C TYR A 86 8.85 5.79 22.08
N THR A 87 10.05 5.35 21.71
CA THR A 87 10.46 5.23 20.31
C THR A 87 11.32 3.99 20.13
N GLY A 88 11.53 3.54 18.89
CA GLY A 88 12.26 2.32 18.61
C GLY A 88 13.36 2.51 17.56
N THR A 89 14.24 1.53 17.53
CA THR A 89 15.36 1.45 16.59
C THR A 89 15.51 0.03 16.08
N ALA A 90 16.34 -0.18 15.06
CA ALA A 90 16.63 -1.53 14.55
C ALA A 90 17.31 -2.47 15.58
N THR A 91 17.71 -1.98 16.76
CA THR A 91 18.39 -2.76 17.81
C THR A 91 17.64 -2.82 19.15
N GLY A 92 16.72 -1.89 19.42
CA GLY A 92 15.91 -1.90 20.65
C GLY A 92 14.92 -0.76 20.79
N LEU A 93 14.09 -0.88 21.82
CA LEU A 93 13.13 0.10 22.32
C LEU A 93 13.84 1.12 23.21
N ALA A 94 13.57 2.41 23.00
CA ALA A 94 13.91 3.49 23.93
C ALA A 94 12.65 3.91 24.70
N ILE A 95 12.83 4.23 25.99
CA ILE A 95 11.76 4.67 26.90
C ILE A 95 12.24 5.89 27.68
N LEU A 96 11.41 6.94 27.75
CA LEU A 96 11.60 8.08 28.63
C LEU A 96 10.34 8.30 29.47
N VAL A 97 10.48 8.19 30.79
CA VAL A 97 9.45 8.57 31.77
C VAL A 97 9.88 9.88 32.41
N ARG A 98 9.23 10.99 32.02
CA ARG A 98 9.52 12.33 32.57
C ARG A 98 8.86 12.48 33.93
N LEU A 99 9.57 13.12 34.86
CA LEU A 99 9.16 13.21 36.27
C LEU A 99 9.25 14.67 36.78
N ALA A 100 8.26 15.12 37.55
CA ALA A 100 8.04 16.56 37.79
C ALA A 100 9.14 17.29 38.58
N ALA A 101 10.01 16.59 39.32
CA ALA A 101 11.08 17.20 40.10
C ALA A 101 12.50 16.75 39.73
N THR A 102 13.38 17.76 39.67
CA THR A 102 14.77 17.70 39.20
C THR A 102 15.80 17.27 40.26
N ALA A 103 15.37 16.93 41.47
CA ALA A 103 16.24 16.47 42.56
C ALA A 103 15.49 15.47 43.47
N PRO A 104 16.10 14.33 43.85
CA PRO A 104 15.49 13.37 44.76
C PRO A 104 15.19 13.98 46.13
N SER A 105 13.96 13.82 46.62
CA SER A 105 13.49 14.41 47.87
C SER A 105 13.63 13.48 49.09
N GLY A 106 13.63 12.16 48.84
CA GLY A 106 13.63 11.14 49.88
C GLY A 106 14.32 9.84 49.46
N ALA A 107 13.58 8.73 49.45
CA ALA A 107 14.09 7.44 48.97
C ALA A 107 14.09 7.42 47.42
N PRO A 108 14.95 6.60 46.76
CA PRO A 108 15.02 6.58 45.31
C PRO A 108 13.69 6.19 44.66
N VAL A 109 13.29 6.94 43.64
CA VAL A 109 12.11 6.62 42.83
C VAL A 109 12.47 5.52 41.83
N GLN A 110 11.71 4.45 41.85
CA GLN A 110 11.73 3.37 40.88
C GLN A 110 10.63 3.58 39.84
N VAL A 111 10.95 3.30 38.59
CA VAL A 111 10.01 3.21 37.48
C VAL A 111 9.87 1.73 37.13
N GLN A 112 8.64 1.28 36.93
CA GLN A 112 8.35 -0.04 36.38
C GLN A 112 7.50 0.14 35.11
N VAL A 113 7.95 -0.48 34.00
CA VAL A 113 7.21 -0.51 32.73
C VAL A 113 6.85 -1.95 32.42
N ALA A 114 5.56 -2.27 32.46
CA ALA A 114 4.99 -3.53 32.00
C ALA A 114 4.94 -3.52 30.46
N ILE A 115 5.38 -4.62 29.86
CA ILE A 115 5.41 -4.83 28.42
C ILE A 115 4.73 -6.16 28.10
N ASP A 116 3.51 -6.05 27.60
CA ASP A 116 2.74 -7.12 26.99
C ASP A 116 3.16 -7.22 25.50
N THR A 117 3.46 -8.45 25.08
CA THR A 117 4.04 -8.81 23.78
C THR A 117 3.15 -9.69 22.91
N ASP A 118 2.16 -10.38 23.49
CA ASP A 118 1.22 -11.25 22.76
C ASP A 118 -0.21 -10.68 22.68
N ARG A 119 -0.57 -9.74 23.57
CA ARG A 119 -1.87 -9.08 23.72
C ARG A 119 -3.05 -10.03 23.95
N ALA A 120 -2.79 -11.23 24.44
CA ALA A 120 -3.81 -12.19 24.82
C ALA A 120 -4.27 -11.93 26.26
N SER A 121 -5.48 -11.37 26.44
CA SER A 121 -6.04 -11.09 27.78
C SER A 121 -5.97 -12.35 28.66
N GLY A 122 -5.32 -12.19 29.82
CA GLY A 122 -5.04 -13.28 30.75
C GLY A 122 -3.65 -13.93 30.66
N SER A 123 -2.86 -13.68 29.60
CA SER A 123 -1.46 -14.11 29.46
C SER A 123 -0.54 -13.48 30.53
N GLY A 124 0.76 -13.76 30.49
CA GLY A 124 1.76 -13.05 31.31
C GLY A 124 1.53 -13.00 32.83
N GLN A 125 1.89 -11.87 33.44
CA GLN A 125 1.81 -11.57 34.88
C GLN A 125 0.97 -10.32 35.15
N SER A 126 0.19 -10.29 36.25
CA SER A 126 -0.56 -9.10 36.66
C SER A 126 0.18 -8.23 37.69
N PHE A 127 0.90 -8.81 38.64
CA PHE A 127 1.57 -8.07 39.71
C PHE A 127 2.83 -7.33 39.24
N LEU A 128 3.05 -6.13 39.77
CA LEU A 128 4.30 -5.38 39.59
C LEU A 128 5.38 -5.86 40.61
N ALA A 129 6.66 -5.66 40.28
CA ALA A 129 7.77 -6.32 40.98
C ALA A 129 8.19 -5.63 42.29
N GLY A 130 9.06 -6.31 43.06
CA GLY A 130 9.62 -5.79 44.31
C GLY A 130 8.60 -5.77 45.45
N PHE A 131 7.75 -6.80 45.53
CA PHE A 131 6.64 -6.90 46.49
C PHE A 131 5.66 -5.71 46.42
N GLY A 132 5.42 -5.19 45.21
CA GLY A 132 4.36 -4.21 44.97
C GLY A 132 2.99 -4.90 45.01
N ASP A 133 2.08 -4.41 45.83
CA ASP A 133 0.69 -4.91 45.87
C ASP A 133 -0.15 -4.43 44.65
N THR A 134 0.43 -3.58 43.79
CA THR A 134 -0.18 -3.03 42.57
C THR A 134 -0.15 -4.03 41.41
N GLN A 135 -1.24 -4.10 40.64
CA GLN A 135 -1.41 -4.95 39.46
C GLN A 135 -1.76 -4.14 38.20
N VAL A 136 -1.65 -4.78 37.04
CA VAL A 136 -2.24 -4.32 35.76
C VAL A 136 -3.50 -5.12 35.43
N ALA A 137 -4.40 -4.54 34.63
CA ALA A 137 -5.63 -5.19 34.17
C ALA A 137 -5.37 -6.50 33.39
N PRO A 138 -6.34 -7.44 33.33
CA PRO A 138 -6.20 -8.71 32.61
C PRO A 138 -5.77 -8.57 31.15
N GLU A 139 -6.19 -7.48 30.50
CA GLU A 139 -5.90 -7.11 29.10
C GLU A 139 -4.50 -6.52 28.87
N ALA A 140 -3.72 -6.25 29.93
CA ALA A 140 -2.38 -5.65 29.86
C ALA A 140 -1.35 -6.38 30.72
N ARG A 141 -1.66 -7.63 31.11
CA ARG A 141 -0.70 -8.52 31.77
C ARG A 141 0.51 -8.76 30.88
N TRP A 142 1.69 -8.85 31.48
CA TRP A 142 2.95 -8.68 30.78
C TRP A 142 3.82 -9.93 30.74
N GLU A 143 4.57 -10.11 29.64
CA GLU A 143 5.64 -11.11 29.54
C GLU A 143 6.98 -10.53 30.03
N PHE A 144 7.17 -9.21 29.90
CA PHE A 144 8.38 -8.54 30.35
C PHE A 144 8.09 -7.31 31.21
N LEU A 145 8.85 -7.16 32.28
CA LEU A 145 8.77 -5.98 33.15
C LEU A 145 10.14 -5.31 33.27
N VAL A 146 10.21 -4.03 32.92
CA VAL A 146 11.42 -3.21 33.02
C VAL A 146 11.40 -2.46 34.36
N GLN A 147 12.17 -2.94 35.34
CA GLN A 147 12.27 -2.38 36.69
C GLN A 147 13.59 -1.58 36.85
N THR A 148 13.53 -0.29 37.20
CA THR A 148 14.76 0.45 37.56
C THR A 148 15.27 0.09 38.96
N ARG A 149 16.60 0.08 39.11
CA ARG A 149 17.32 -0.42 40.29
C ARG A 149 18.21 0.63 40.93
N PHE A 150 17.69 1.86 41.02
CA PHE A 150 18.40 3.01 41.60
C PHE A 150 18.50 2.96 43.13
N GLY A 151 17.76 2.07 43.80
CA GLY A 151 17.83 1.83 45.25
C GLY A 151 19.14 1.18 45.67
N SER A 152 19.59 0.15 44.94
CA SER A 152 20.91 -0.47 45.12
C SER A 152 22.05 0.27 44.39
N GLY A 153 21.71 1.23 43.52
CA GLY A 153 22.67 1.96 42.68
C GLY A 153 23.00 1.25 41.35
N GLY A 154 22.15 0.34 40.89
CA GLY A 154 22.18 -0.24 39.55
C GLY A 154 21.50 0.62 38.48
N THR A 155 21.24 0.03 37.31
CA THR A 155 20.54 0.66 36.18
C THR A 155 19.07 0.21 36.13
N ALA A 156 18.72 -0.69 35.22
CA ALA A 156 17.41 -1.35 35.16
C ALA A 156 17.57 -2.83 34.80
N ALA A 157 16.59 -3.63 35.21
CA ALA A 157 16.49 -5.05 34.93
C ALA A 157 15.22 -5.33 34.12
N VAL A 158 15.31 -6.27 33.17
CA VAL A 158 14.14 -6.88 32.55
C VAL A 158 13.85 -8.18 33.30
N LEU A 159 12.59 -8.37 33.70
CA LEU A 159 12.10 -9.54 34.42
C LEU A 159 11.12 -10.32 33.54
N ASP A 160 11.06 -11.65 33.73
CA ASP A 160 10.02 -12.52 33.19
C ASP A 160 8.82 -12.66 34.18
N PRO A 161 7.72 -13.35 33.82
CA PRO A 161 6.53 -13.49 34.67
C PRO A 161 6.77 -14.21 36.02
N SER A 162 7.93 -14.87 36.19
CA SER A 162 8.37 -15.46 37.46
C SER A 162 9.18 -14.50 38.34
N PHE A 163 9.31 -13.24 37.91
CA PHE A 163 10.16 -12.18 38.46
C PHE A 163 11.67 -12.47 38.38
N ALA A 164 12.10 -13.46 37.60
CA ALA A 164 13.50 -13.72 37.37
C ALA A 164 14.09 -12.68 36.40
N THR A 165 15.28 -12.16 36.71
CA THR A 165 15.96 -11.18 35.84
C THR A 165 16.55 -11.87 34.62
N THR A 166 15.98 -11.62 33.44
CA THR A 166 16.43 -12.13 32.14
C THR A 166 17.57 -11.30 31.55
N ALA A 167 17.53 -9.97 31.76
CA ALA A 167 18.55 -9.04 31.28
C ALA A 167 18.77 -7.86 32.24
N THR A 168 19.95 -7.24 32.14
CA THR A 168 20.25 -5.92 32.73
C THR A 168 20.50 -4.94 31.59
N VAL A 169 19.81 -3.80 31.62
CA VAL A 169 19.77 -2.84 30.51
C VAL A 169 20.27 -1.45 30.92
N ALA A 170 20.48 -0.57 29.95
CA ALA A 170 20.93 0.80 30.21
C ALA A 170 19.75 1.64 30.73
N ALA A 171 19.94 2.33 31.85
CA ALA A 171 18.97 3.27 32.40
C ALA A 171 19.68 4.37 33.20
N VAL A 172 19.21 5.62 33.07
CA VAL A 172 19.76 6.80 33.75
C VAL A 172 18.62 7.69 34.25
N ARG A 173 18.64 8.07 35.54
CA ARG A 173 17.84 9.19 36.08
C ARG A 173 18.63 10.49 35.85
N GLY A 174 18.16 11.31 34.93
CA GLY A 174 18.71 12.64 34.68
C GLY A 174 17.87 13.74 35.32
N ALA A 175 17.93 14.94 34.73
CA ALA A 175 17.17 16.09 35.20
C ALA A 175 15.71 16.08 34.70
N ASP A 176 15.47 15.56 33.49
CA ASP A 176 14.16 15.58 32.83
C ASP A 176 13.30 14.35 33.18
N GLY A 177 13.90 13.26 33.66
CA GLY A 177 13.21 12.00 33.92
C GLY A 177 14.13 10.80 34.09
N VAL A 178 13.56 9.63 33.84
CA VAL A 178 14.25 8.33 33.73
C VAL A 178 14.24 7.91 32.27
N GLU A 179 15.42 7.71 31.70
CA GLU A 179 15.61 7.23 30.34
C GLU A 179 16.18 5.80 30.36
N ILE A 180 15.69 4.94 29.48
CA ILE A 180 16.00 3.50 29.42
C ILE A 180 16.13 3.06 27.95
N PHE A 181 17.08 2.17 27.65
CA PHE A 181 17.15 1.47 26.36
C PHE A 181 17.15 -0.04 26.55
N VAL A 182 16.16 -0.69 25.95
CA VAL A 182 15.87 -2.13 26.05
C VAL A 182 16.13 -2.77 24.68
N PRO A 183 17.21 -3.55 24.48
CA PRO A 183 17.43 -4.29 23.25
C PRO A 183 16.26 -5.24 22.96
N TRP A 184 15.87 -5.41 21.70
CA TRP A 184 14.76 -6.31 21.35
C TRP A 184 14.94 -7.73 21.91
N SER A 185 16.18 -8.22 21.92
CA SER A 185 16.55 -9.54 22.45
C SER A 185 16.44 -9.68 23.98
N ALA A 186 16.29 -8.57 24.73
CA ALA A 186 15.94 -8.60 26.15
C ALA A 186 14.45 -8.89 26.38
N LEU A 187 13.61 -8.61 25.37
CA LEU A 187 12.18 -8.94 25.30
C LEU A 187 11.94 -10.25 24.50
N GLY A 188 12.98 -11.07 24.30
CA GLY A 188 12.91 -12.30 23.49
C GLY A 188 12.78 -12.07 21.97
N LEU A 189 12.65 -10.83 21.50
CA LEU A 189 12.44 -10.48 20.09
C LEU A 189 13.77 -10.40 19.32
N SER A 190 13.75 -10.81 18.04
CA SER A 190 14.93 -10.77 17.16
C SER A 190 15.08 -9.46 16.36
N ALA A 191 14.01 -8.66 16.31
CA ALA A 191 13.83 -7.44 15.53
C ALA A 191 12.65 -6.63 16.14
N PRO A 192 12.33 -5.41 15.67
CA PRO A 192 11.06 -4.75 15.97
C PRO A 192 9.86 -5.69 15.67
N PRO A 193 8.84 -5.75 16.54
CA PRO A 193 7.70 -6.65 16.36
C PRO A 193 6.73 -6.13 15.30
N ALA A 194 6.14 -7.05 14.53
CA ALA A 194 5.13 -6.72 13.51
C ALA A 194 3.71 -6.51 14.10
N ALA A 195 3.48 -7.01 15.32
CA ALA A 195 2.35 -6.66 16.16
C ALA A 195 2.74 -5.48 17.09
N PRO A 196 1.80 -4.61 17.50
CA PRO A 196 2.08 -3.60 18.50
C PRO A 196 2.44 -4.23 19.85
N LEU A 197 3.31 -3.55 20.60
CA LEU A 197 3.53 -3.87 22.02
C LEU A 197 2.57 -3.04 22.87
N ARG A 198 2.14 -3.62 23.99
CA ARG A 198 1.21 -2.98 24.93
C ARG A 198 1.93 -2.60 26.21
N PHE A 199 1.71 -1.37 26.68
CA PHE A 199 2.49 -0.77 27.76
C PHE A 199 1.64 -0.17 28.88
N THR A 200 2.06 -0.41 30.12
CA THR A 200 1.59 0.28 31.33
C THR A 200 2.79 0.66 32.20
N VAL A 201 2.77 1.83 32.84
CA VAL A 201 3.87 2.37 33.66
C VAL A 201 3.37 2.77 35.04
N ALA A 202 4.18 2.49 36.06
CA ALA A 202 3.97 2.97 37.42
C ALA A 202 5.28 3.42 38.08
N THR A 203 5.20 4.40 38.96
CA THR A 203 6.31 4.84 39.82
C THR A 203 6.12 4.36 41.26
N PHE A 204 7.23 4.02 41.90
CA PHE A 204 7.28 3.47 43.26
C PHE A 204 8.39 4.12 44.07
N ARG A 205 8.22 4.14 45.39
CA ARG A 205 9.31 4.42 46.33
C ARG A 205 10.13 3.14 46.52
N ALA A 206 11.44 3.16 46.28
CA ALA A 206 12.31 1.99 46.42
C ALA A 206 13.15 1.99 47.71
N GLN A 207 13.38 0.79 48.23
CA GLN A 207 14.33 0.49 49.30
C GLN A 207 15.76 0.35 48.75
N SER A 208 16.77 0.27 49.63
CA SER A 208 18.18 0.14 49.20
C SER A 208 18.56 -1.22 48.60
N ASN A 209 17.59 -2.10 48.40
CA ASN A 209 17.68 -3.39 47.71
C ASN A 209 16.70 -3.49 46.50
N ASP A 210 16.14 -2.36 46.06
CA ASP A 210 15.21 -2.22 44.94
C ASP A 210 13.80 -2.85 45.11
N ASP A 211 13.47 -3.36 46.29
CA ASP A 211 12.08 -3.65 46.68
C ASP A 211 11.29 -2.34 46.83
N THR A 212 9.99 -2.39 46.58
CA THR A 212 9.08 -1.26 46.85
C THR A 212 8.95 -1.01 48.36
N VAL A 213 8.59 0.21 48.75
CA VAL A 213 8.25 0.55 50.14
C VAL A 213 6.73 0.41 50.31
N PRO A 214 6.24 -0.46 51.21
CA PRO A 214 4.81 -0.63 51.44
C PRO A 214 4.11 0.66 51.91
N ILE A 215 2.95 0.96 51.33
CA ILE A 215 2.14 2.16 51.57
C ILE A 215 0.80 1.75 52.23
N GLY A 216 0.89 1.20 53.43
CA GLY A 216 -0.28 0.75 54.21
C GLY A 216 -0.22 -0.75 54.52
N GLY A 217 -1.26 -1.47 54.12
CA GLY A 217 -1.31 -2.95 54.13
C GLY A 217 -1.55 -3.48 52.72
N SER A 218 -1.54 -4.80 52.54
CA SER A 218 -1.59 -5.49 51.24
C SER A 218 -2.92 -5.36 50.46
N GLU A 219 -3.83 -4.52 50.92
CA GLU A 219 -5.10 -4.13 50.26
C GLU A 219 -5.01 -2.69 49.70
N VAL A 220 -3.82 -2.06 49.74
CA VAL A 220 -3.55 -0.71 49.24
C VAL A 220 -2.43 -0.78 48.22
N SER A 221 -2.59 -0.09 47.09
CA SER A 221 -1.54 0.02 46.06
C SER A 221 -0.29 0.72 46.60
N ASN A 222 0.90 0.25 46.22
CA ASN A 222 2.18 0.89 46.55
C ASN A 222 2.67 1.86 45.47
N ALA A 223 1.96 1.97 44.35
CA ALA A 223 2.25 2.98 43.33
C ALA A 223 2.08 4.39 43.92
N LEU A 224 2.98 5.28 43.54
CA LEU A 224 2.94 6.72 43.81
C LEU A 224 2.24 7.47 42.67
N ASP A 225 2.47 7.01 41.44
CA ASP A 225 1.85 7.53 40.24
C ASP A 225 1.80 6.47 39.12
N VAL A 226 0.87 6.58 38.16
CA VAL A 226 0.69 5.60 37.06
C VAL A 226 0.20 6.28 35.78
N VAL A 227 0.47 5.67 34.61
CA VAL A 227 -0.23 6.08 33.37
C VAL A 227 -1.71 5.72 33.46
N THR A 228 -2.59 6.65 33.15
CA THR A 228 -4.04 6.44 33.29
C THR A 228 -4.85 7.29 32.30
N ASP A 229 -6.04 6.82 31.93
CA ASP A 229 -7.15 7.65 31.44
C ASP A 229 -8.24 7.84 32.50
N TYR A 230 -8.01 7.37 33.73
CA TYR A 230 -8.99 7.32 34.80
C TYR A 230 -9.48 8.71 35.21
N GLY A 231 -10.80 8.85 35.15
CA GLY A 231 -11.50 10.11 35.27
C GLY A 231 -12.53 10.18 34.16
N ASP A 232 -12.92 11.41 33.85
CA ASP A 232 -13.57 11.72 32.58
C ASP A 232 -12.59 12.67 31.88
N PRO A 233 -12.16 12.45 30.63
CA PRO A 233 -11.22 13.36 29.97
C PRO A 233 -11.83 14.76 29.72
N ARG A 234 -13.14 14.92 30.01
CA ARG A 234 -13.88 16.18 30.11
C ARG A 234 -13.77 16.89 31.47
N ALA A 235 -13.30 16.22 32.52
CA ALA A 235 -13.42 16.69 33.90
C ALA A 235 -12.19 17.48 34.37
N ALA A 236 -12.28 18.82 34.33
CA ALA A 236 -11.31 19.78 34.87
C ALA A 236 -11.02 19.69 36.39
N SER A 237 -11.38 18.59 37.05
CA SER A 237 -10.94 18.16 38.37
C SER A 237 -10.56 16.68 38.33
N HIS A 238 -9.50 16.36 37.59
CA HIS A 238 -8.95 15.01 37.49
C HIS A 238 -8.62 14.45 38.90
N PRO A 239 -8.90 13.17 39.16
CA PRO A 239 -8.72 12.58 40.49
C PRO A 239 -7.23 12.27 40.76
N ASN A 240 -6.85 12.30 42.04
CA ASN A 240 -5.57 11.74 42.52
C ASN A 240 -5.43 10.29 42.03
N THR A 241 -4.22 9.88 41.58
CA THR A 241 -3.86 8.53 41.12
C THR A 241 -4.43 7.40 42.00
N PHE A 242 -4.53 7.62 43.32
CA PHE A 242 -5.14 6.70 44.28
C PHE A 242 -6.57 6.27 43.91
N ALA A 243 -7.32 7.05 43.13
CA ALA A 243 -8.67 6.71 42.70
C ALA A 243 -8.67 5.59 41.64
N GLU A 244 -7.76 5.64 40.66
CA GLU A 244 -7.46 4.54 39.72
C GLU A 244 -7.03 3.31 40.52
N VAL A 245 -5.89 3.40 41.21
CA VAL A 245 -5.30 2.25 41.92
C VAL A 245 -5.97 1.93 43.28
N SER A 246 -7.24 2.31 43.45
CA SER A 246 -8.02 2.09 44.67
C SER A 246 -8.45 0.63 44.84
N ASP A 247 -8.62 -0.11 43.74
CA ASP A 247 -8.82 -1.56 43.68
C ASP A 247 -7.47 -2.32 43.50
N GLN A 248 -6.36 -1.60 43.60
CA GLN A 248 -4.98 -2.04 43.37
C GLN A 248 -4.61 -2.29 41.89
N VAL A 249 -5.50 -2.06 40.92
CA VAL A 249 -5.28 -2.31 39.50
C VAL A 249 -5.00 -1.00 38.75
N ILE A 250 -4.19 -1.08 37.69
CA ILE A 250 -4.06 -0.04 36.67
C ILE A 250 -4.83 -0.53 35.45
N HIS A 251 -5.86 0.22 35.04
CA HIS A 251 -6.76 -0.17 33.96
C HIS A 251 -6.30 0.33 32.60
N TYR A 252 -5.52 1.42 32.56
CA TYR A 252 -5.00 1.99 31.33
C TYR A 252 -3.76 1.27 30.77
N TYR A 253 -3.70 1.24 29.44
CA TYR A 253 -2.57 0.74 28.66
C TYR A 253 -2.56 1.38 27.26
N ALA A 254 -1.37 1.46 26.66
CA ALA A 254 -1.18 2.01 25.31
C ALA A 254 -0.66 0.94 24.34
N ASP A 255 -1.26 0.86 23.14
CA ASP A 255 -0.82 0.00 22.03
C ASP A 255 0.12 0.77 21.09
N VAL A 256 1.42 0.44 21.07
CA VAL A 256 2.41 1.15 20.25
C VAL A 256 2.90 0.27 19.10
N TYR A 257 2.79 0.78 17.88
CA TYR A 257 3.11 0.08 16.63
C TYR A 257 4.51 0.47 16.13
N PHE A 258 5.35 -0.54 15.86
CA PHE A 258 6.73 -0.36 15.41
C PHE A 258 6.91 -0.87 13.97
N ALA A 259 7.54 -0.07 13.11
CA ALA A 259 7.93 -0.46 11.77
C ALA A 259 9.16 -1.38 11.79
N ALA A 260 9.51 -2.00 10.66
CA ALA A 260 10.59 -2.98 10.58
C ALA A 260 12.01 -2.42 10.85
N ASP A 261 12.16 -1.10 10.83
CA ASP A 261 13.36 -0.34 11.22
C ASP A 261 13.33 0.15 12.69
N GLY A 262 12.20 -0.05 13.38
CA GLY A 262 11.94 0.36 14.76
C GLY A 262 11.10 1.64 14.89
N GLU A 263 10.79 2.35 13.81
CA GLU A 263 10.06 3.62 13.90
C GLU A 263 8.62 3.46 14.41
N VAL A 264 8.17 4.37 15.29
CA VAL A 264 6.77 4.37 15.75
C VAL A 264 5.87 5.02 14.69
N TYR A 265 4.76 4.37 14.35
CA TYR A 265 3.87 4.80 13.26
C TYR A 265 2.38 4.68 13.60
N ALA A 266 1.56 5.45 12.87
CA ALA A 266 0.10 5.42 12.96
C ALA A 266 -0.45 4.11 12.33
N PRO A 267 -1.18 3.25 13.05
CA PRO A 267 -1.76 2.02 12.48
C PRO A 267 -2.86 2.30 11.45
N LEU A 268 -3.55 3.43 11.60
CA LEU A 268 -4.64 3.90 10.75
C LEU A 268 -4.38 5.38 10.44
N MET A 269 -4.34 5.74 9.15
CA MET A 269 -3.93 7.08 8.71
C MET A 269 -4.87 7.61 7.62
N VAL A 270 -5.24 8.89 7.69
CA VAL A 270 -5.96 9.63 6.65
C VAL A 270 -5.06 9.78 5.43
N THR A 271 -5.57 9.35 4.27
CA THR A 271 -4.82 9.39 2.99
C THR A 271 -5.41 10.35 1.97
N ARG A 272 -6.72 10.62 2.03
CA ARG A 272 -7.42 11.62 1.22
C ARG A 272 -8.60 12.21 2.00
N PHE A 273 -8.96 13.45 1.72
CA PHE A 273 -10.20 14.06 2.21
C PHE A 273 -10.79 15.05 1.20
N VAL A 274 -12.07 15.36 1.38
CA VAL A 274 -12.80 16.43 0.68
C VAL A 274 -13.55 17.23 1.75
N SER A 275 -13.23 18.51 1.88
CA SER A 275 -14.02 19.46 2.68
C SER A 275 -15.36 19.78 2.01
N ASP A 276 -16.26 20.49 2.70
CA ASP A 276 -17.43 21.10 2.08
C ASP A 276 -17.01 21.92 0.85
N ALA A 277 -17.91 22.04 -0.11
CA ALA A 277 -17.71 22.76 -1.35
C ALA A 277 -18.87 23.74 -1.56
N ALA A 278 -18.56 25.03 -1.46
CA ALA A 278 -19.50 26.16 -1.52
C ALA A 278 -20.19 26.36 -2.90
N ALA A 279 -20.89 25.34 -3.39
CA ALA A 279 -21.50 25.28 -4.72
C ALA A 279 -22.74 24.36 -4.84
N SER A 280 -23.06 23.48 -3.88
CA SER A 280 -24.24 22.59 -3.99
C SER A 280 -25.05 22.46 -2.70
N THR A 281 -26.37 22.62 -2.81
CA THR A 281 -27.36 22.36 -1.74
C THR A 281 -27.61 20.84 -1.55
N VAL A 282 -26.53 20.07 -1.45
CA VAL A 282 -26.48 18.60 -1.44
C VAL A 282 -25.32 18.24 -0.50
N GLY A 283 -25.62 18.15 0.80
CA GLY A 283 -24.64 17.96 1.88
C GLY A 283 -24.15 16.52 1.95
N GLY A 284 -23.30 16.13 1.01
CA GLY A 284 -22.73 14.79 0.90
C GLY A 284 -21.56 14.71 -0.09
N ASN A 285 -20.85 15.83 -0.27
CA ASN A 285 -19.59 15.86 -1.02
C ASN A 285 -18.39 15.56 -0.11
N GLU A 286 -18.53 15.81 1.18
CA GLU A 286 -17.53 15.55 2.22
C GLU A 286 -17.34 14.06 2.46
N TRP A 287 -16.09 13.65 2.49
CA TRP A 287 -15.66 12.32 2.88
C TRP A 287 -14.17 12.31 3.22
N VAL A 288 -13.78 11.31 4.01
CA VAL A 288 -12.40 11.05 4.44
C VAL A 288 -12.07 9.59 4.14
N ALA A 289 -10.87 9.34 3.61
CA ALA A 289 -10.40 8.01 3.23
C ALA A 289 -9.17 7.63 4.07
N LEU A 290 -9.38 6.74 5.03
CA LEU A 290 -8.34 6.18 5.90
C LEU A 290 -7.71 4.94 5.26
N ARG A 291 -6.53 4.54 5.71
CA ARG A 291 -5.82 3.34 5.26
C ARG A 291 -5.20 2.60 6.44
N ASN A 292 -5.34 1.27 6.45
CA ASN A 292 -4.58 0.41 7.37
C ASN A 292 -3.11 0.40 6.93
N MET A 293 -2.23 0.86 7.83
CA MET A 293 -0.79 0.94 7.64
C MET A 293 -0.04 -0.26 8.21
N THR A 294 -0.70 -1.09 9.01
CA THR A 294 -0.11 -2.28 9.62
C THR A 294 0.02 -3.43 8.61
N PRO A 295 0.95 -4.39 8.82
CA PRO A 295 1.09 -5.57 7.97
C PRO A 295 0.00 -6.63 8.20
N ALA A 296 -0.93 -6.42 9.12
CA ALA A 296 -1.98 -7.35 9.53
C ALA A 296 -3.39 -6.76 9.32
N PRO A 297 -4.48 -7.56 9.32
CA PRO A 297 -5.84 -7.03 9.30
C PRO A 297 -6.13 -6.22 10.58
N LEU A 298 -6.59 -4.97 10.43
CA LEU A 298 -6.84 -4.05 11.54
C LEU A 298 -8.34 -3.97 11.84
N ALA A 299 -8.75 -4.27 13.07
CA ALA A 299 -10.14 -4.14 13.52
C ALA A 299 -10.46 -2.66 13.83
N LEU A 300 -11.43 -2.09 13.13
CA LEU A 300 -11.78 -0.66 13.22
C LEU A 300 -12.70 -0.32 14.40
N GLY A 301 -13.44 -1.29 14.96
CA GLY A 301 -14.49 -1.03 15.96
C GLY A 301 -14.05 -0.38 17.28
N ASN A 302 -12.74 -0.31 17.55
CA ASN A 302 -12.18 0.41 18.70
C ASN A 302 -11.64 1.81 18.34
N PHE A 303 -11.52 2.15 17.06
CA PHE A 303 -11.07 3.47 16.61
C PHE A 303 -12.22 4.49 16.60
N ARG A 304 -11.86 5.78 16.62
CA ARG A 304 -12.77 6.92 16.45
C ARG A 304 -12.23 7.91 15.43
N ILE A 305 -13.12 8.68 14.80
CA ILE A 305 -12.79 9.81 13.93
C ILE A 305 -13.78 10.96 14.13
N GLY A 306 -13.29 12.19 14.02
CA GLY A 306 -14.08 13.41 14.19
C GLY A 306 -13.31 14.66 13.81
N ASP A 307 -14.00 15.79 13.83
CA ASP A 307 -13.46 17.14 13.68
C ASP A 307 -13.00 17.72 15.04
N GLU A 308 -13.72 17.41 16.12
CA GLU A 308 -13.48 17.98 17.46
C GLU A 308 -12.07 17.74 18.02
N GLU A 309 -11.29 18.81 18.18
CA GLU A 309 -9.89 18.77 18.64
C GLU A 309 -9.73 18.93 20.16
N THR A 310 -10.79 19.39 20.84
CA THR A 310 -10.85 19.65 22.28
C THR A 310 -11.85 18.71 22.96
N VAL A 311 -11.40 17.99 24.00
CA VAL A 311 -12.32 17.14 24.78
C VAL A 311 -13.38 18.00 25.48
N ASP A 312 -14.66 17.59 25.36
CA ASP A 312 -15.88 18.32 25.74
C ASP A 312 -16.18 19.61 24.95
N GLY A 313 -15.69 19.72 23.72
CA GLY A 313 -16.02 20.82 22.81
C GLY A 313 -17.44 20.79 22.22
N THR A 314 -17.59 21.31 21.00
CA THR A 314 -18.89 21.59 20.35
C THR A 314 -19.09 20.93 18.99
N GLU A 315 -18.14 20.13 18.51
CA GLU A 315 -18.11 19.51 17.19
C GLU A 315 -18.18 17.97 17.32
N GLY A 316 -17.85 17.21 16.27
CA GLY A 316 -18.12 15.78 16.17
C GLY A 316 -16.97 14.86 16.57
N MET A 317 -17.32 13.71 17.18
CA MET A 317 -16.41 12.57 17.36
C MET A 317 -17.23 11.27 17.34
N TYR A 318 -16.78 10.28 16.56
CA TYR A 318 -17.58 9.08 16.23
C TYR A 318 -16.71 7.81 16.19
N SER A 319 -17.17 6.76 16.87
CA SER A 319 -16.64 5.40 16.74
C SER A 319 -17.00 4.80 15.37
N PHE A 320 -16.06 4.05 14.80
CA PHE A 320 -16.30 3.27 13.58
C PHE A 320 -17.27 2.10 13.82
N PRO A 321 -18.04 1.67 12.81
CA PRO A 321 -18.77 0.41 12.85
C PRO A 321 -17.81 -0.79 12.95
N ALA A 322 -18.34 -1.94 13.37
CA ALA A 322 -17.57 -3.18 13.49
C ALA A 322 -17.13 -3.73 12.11
N ALA A 323 -15.92 -3.33 11.70
CA ALA A 323 -15.29 -3.71 10.43
C ALA A 323 -13.82 -4.10 10.64
N THR A 324 -13.26 -4.86 9.70
CA THR A 324 -11.83 -5.23 9.67
C THR A 324 -11.23 -4.82 8.33
N LEU A 325 -10.17 -4.00 8.37
CA LEU A 325 -9.52 -3.44 7.20
C LEU A 325 -8.24 -4.22 6.89
N ALA A 326 -8.15 -4.82 5.70
CA ALA A 326 -6.97 -5.59 5.28
C ALA A 326 -5.70 -4.72 5.18
N PRO A 327 -4.48 -5.30 5.24
CA PRO A 327 -3.22 -4.55 5.09
C PRO A 327 -3.22 -3.68 3.82
N GLY A 328 -3.00 -2.38 3.97
CA GLY A 328 -3.01 -1.45 2.84
C GLY A 328 -4.37 -1.30 2.11
N ALA A 329 -5.48 -1.77 2.69
CA ALA A 329 -6.82 -1.41 2.22
C ALA A 329 -7.21 -0.02 2.73
N THR A 330 -8.17 0.60 2.03
CA THR A 330 -8.71 1.93 2.33
C THR A 330 -10.16 1.83 2.75
N PHE A 331 -10.58 2.65 3.72
CA PHE A 331 -11.93 2.75 4.25
C PHE A 331 -12.41 4.20 4.13
N ILE A 332 -13.57 4.41 3.52
CA ILE A 332 -14.12 5.74 3.20
C ILE A 332 -15.33 6.02 4.07
N VAL A 333 -15.22 7.03 4.93
CA VAL A 333 -16.35 7.57 5.71
C VAL A 333 -16.86 8.83 4.99
N ALA A 334 -18.17 8.90 4.72
CA ALA A 334 -18.79 10.04 4.08
C ALA A 334 -19.71 10.80 5.04
N ALA A 335 -19.94 12.11 4.81
CA ALA A 335 -20.97 12.83 5.55
C ALA A 335 -22.37 12.22 5.33
N SER A 336 -22.63 11.69 4.12
CA SER A 336 -23.84 10.91 3.80
C SER A 336 -23.57 9.91 2.67
N GLY A 337 -23.84 8.63 2.93
CA GLY A 337 -23.64 7.47 2.06
C GLY A 337 -24.51 7.50 0.82
N SER A 338 -25.81 7.77 0.95
CA SER A 338 -26.71 7.96 -0.20
C SER A 338 -26.24 9.00 -1.21
N GLN A 339 -25.71 10.13 -0.73
CA GLN A 339 -25.25 11.24 -1.55
C GLN A 339 -23.87 10.95 -2.16
N TYR A 340 -22.98 10.33 -1.39
CA TYR A 340 -21.73 9.77 -1.90
C TYR A 340 -21.99 8.74 -3.02
N ALA A 341 -22.94 7.82 -2.82
CA ALA A 341 -23.35 6.83 -3.84
C ALA A 341 -23.98 7.48 -5.08
N ALA A 342 -24.81 8.51 -4.91
CA ALA A 342 -25.38 9.27 -6.02
C ALA A 342 -24.32 10.04 -6.84
N ARG A 343 -23.20 10.43 -6.22
CA ARG A 343 -22.10 11.18 -6.85
C ARG A 343 -21.02 10.29 -7.48
N TYR A 344 -20.62 9.23 -6.78
CA TYR A 344 -19.47 8.38 -7.13
C TYR A 344 -19.87 6.99 -7.66
N GLY A 345 -21.16 6.68 -7.75
CA GLY A 345 -21.68 5.43 -8.31
C GLY A 345 -21.43 4.17 -7.46
N ARG A 346 -20.93 4.34 -6.23
CA ARG A 346 -20.57 3.28 -5.27
C ARG A 346 -20.86 3.75 -3.85
N ALA A 347 -21.23 2.85 -2.94
CA ALA A 347 -21.40 3.18 -1.52
C ALA A 347 -20.08 3.67 -0.89
N ALA A 348 -20.21 4.42 0.21
CA ALA A 348 -19.13 4.60 1.18
C ALA A 348 -19.04 3.35 2.08
N ASP A 349 -17.96 3.24 2.86
CA ASP A 349 -17.79 2.15 3.82
C ASP A 349 -18.46 2.46 5.17
N ALA A 350 -18.69 3.75 5.48
CA ALA A 350 -19.57 4.23 6.55
C ALA A 350 -20.12 5.65 6.28
N GLU A 351 -21.19 6.08 6.99
CA GLU A 351 -21.71 7.47 6.97
C GLU A 351 -21.86 8.11 8.36
N PHE A 352 -21.67 9.45 8.44
CA PHE A 352 -21.83 10.22 9.70
C PHE A 352 -23.29 10.66 9.98
N ALA A 353 -24.09 10.90 8.94
CA ALA A 353 -25.50 11.31 9.08
C ALA A 353 -26.42 10.14 8.70
N THR A 354 -27.27 9.69 9.64
CA THR A 354 -28.09 8.48 9.50
C THR A 354 -29.17 8.62 8.41
N THR A 355 -28.91 8.13 7.20
CA THR A 355 -29.81 8.29 6.05
C THR A 355 -30.83 7.15 5.98
N ALA A 356 -32.01 7.39 6.57
CA ALA A 356 -33.10 6.41 6.63
C ALA A 356 -33.57 5.90 5.23
N GLY A 357 -33.01 4.77 4.79
CA GLY A 357 -33.39 4.08 3.55
C GLY A 357 -32.23 3.64 2.66
N ASP A 358 -30.97 3.96 2.98
CA ASP A 358 -29.80 3.33 2.33
C ASP A 358 -29.17 2.23 3.21
N THR A 359 -28.05 1.65 2.78
CA THR A 359 -27.42 0.46 3.40
C THR A 359 -25.97 0.71 3.84
N THR A 360 -25.56 1.98 3.92
CA THR A 360 -24.24 2.37 4.42
C THR A 360 -24.19 2.18 5.94
N PRO A 361 -23.13 1.60 6.52
CA PRO A 361 -22.98 1.48 7.97
C PRO A 361 -22.93 2.84 8.68
N ASP A 362 -23.72 3.03 9.73
CA ASP A 362 -23.71 4.26 10.53
C ASP A 362 -22.44 4.35 11.41
N MET A 363 -21.80 5.52 11.41
CA MET A 363 -20.82 5.93 12.42
C MET A 363 -21.54 6.27 13.74
N THR A 364 -21.05 5.76 14.88
CA THR A 364 -21.73 5.94 16.18
C THR A 364 -21.04 7.01 17.02
N ARG A 365 -21.74 8.09 17.38
CA ARG A 365 -21.21 9.20 18.20
C ARG A 365 -20.51 8.71 19.48
N TYR A 366 -19.28 9.16 19.70
CA TYR A 366 -18.49 8.86 20.90
C TYR A 366 -18.73 9.90 22.00
N THR A 367 -19.79 9.69 22.79
CA THR A 367 -20.31 10.64 23.78
C THR A 367 -19.44 10.86 25.03
N LEU A 368 -18.25 10.25 25.10
CA LEU A 368 -17.23 10.56 26.11
C LEU A 368 -16.30 11.69 25.66
N TRP A 369 -16.07 11.86 24.34
CA TRP A 369 -15.25 12.95 23.81
C TRP A 369 -16.06 14.23 23.59
N THR A 370 -17.28 14.10 23.03
CA THR A 370 -18.19 15.23 22.82
C THR A 370 -19.64 14.83 23.08
N ALA A 371 -20.30 15.56 23.98
CA ALA A 371 -21.72 15.36 24.28
C ALA A 371 -22.67 15.95 23.21
N SER A 372 -22.15 16.79 22.29
CA SER A 372 -22.95 17.50 21.29
C SER A 372 -22.23 17.62 19.95
N GLY A 373 -22.52 18.64 19.13
CA GLY A 373 -21.88 18.81 17.81
C GLY A 373 -22.26 17.79 16.74
N SER A 374 -21.64 17.90 15.57
CA SER A 374 -21.84 17.01 14.41
C SER A 374 -20.71 17.23 13.42
N TRP A 375 -20.29 16.15 12.73
CA TRP A 375 -19.31 16.24 11.66
C TRP A 375 -19.71 17.25 10.56
N GLY A 376 -18.79 18.11 10.11
CA GLY A 376 -19.02 19.02 8.98
C GLY A 376 -17.81 19.86 8.56
N LEU A 377 -16.98 19.34 7.66
CA LEU A 377 -15.67 19.89 7.29
C LEU A 377 -15.75 21.25 6.56
N ALA A 378 -15.48 22.33 7.28
CA ALA A 378 -15.70 23.71 6.85
C ALA A 378 -14.78 24.18 5.70
N ASN A 379 -15.36 25.01 4.82
CA ASN A 379 -14.64 25.79 3.81
C ASN A 379 -13.66 26.84 4.40
N GLY A 380 -13.73 27.13 5.70
CA GLY A 380 -12.83 28.06 6.39
C GLY A 380 -11.47 27.45 6.77
N GLY A 381 -11.41 26.13 6.81
CA GLY A 381 -10.39 25.39 7.53
C GLY A 381 -11.01 24.63 8.68
N ASP A 382 -10.45 23.46 8.96
CA ASP A 382 -11.03 22.44 9.84
C ASP A 382 -9.98 21.39 10.22
N GLU A 383 -10.40 20.45 11.05
CA GLU A 383 -9.61 19.42 11.71
C GLU A 383 -10.17 18.02 11.38
N ILE A 384 -9.30 17.00 11.38
CA ILE A 384 -9.68 15.59 11.24
C ILE A 384 -8.76 14.79 12.16
N LEU A 385 -9.27 14.36 13.32
CA LEU A 385 -8.57 13.55 14.31
C LEU A 385 -8.92 12.07 14.14
N VAL A 386 -7.93 11.19 14.23
CA VAL A 386 -8.12 9.73 14.30
C VAL A 386 -7.62 9.22 15.65
N LEU A 387 -8.51 8.62 16.43
CA LEU A 387 -8.20 8.08 17.77
C LEU A 387 -8.20 6.55 17.76
N ASP A 388 -7.30 5.92 18.51
CA ASP A 388 -7.32 4.47 18.76
C ASP A 388 -8.22 4.07 19.95
N GLY A 389 -8.14 2.79 20.36
CA GLY A 389 -8.89 2.23 21.47
C GLY A 389 -8.63 2.88 22.83
N SER A 390 -7.40 3.34 23.07
CA SER A 390 -6.94 4.00 24.31
C SER A 390 -6.99 5.54 24.19
N ASN A 391 -7.75 6.06 23.22
CA ASN A 391 -7.87 7.48 22.88
C ASN A 391 -6.55 8.14 22.45
N THR A 392 -5.55 7.35 22.00
CA THR A 392 -4.34 7.89 21.38
C THR A 392 -4.69 8.59 20.08
N LEU A 393 -4.30 9.86 19.91
CA LEU A 393 -4.34 10.52 18.60
C LEU A 393 -3.28 9.90 17.67
N VAL A 394 -3.70 9.01 16.79
CA VAL A 394 -2.78 8.27 15.89
C VAL A 394 -2.51 9.00 14.59
N ASP A 395 -3.44 9.81 14.08
CA ASP A 395 -3.24 10.68 12.92
C ASP A 395 -4.08 11.96 13.05
N ILE A 396 -3.62 13.06 12.47
CA ILE A 396 -4.35 14.32 12.40
C ILE A 396 -4.10 15.11 11.12
N VAL A 397 -5.18 15.54 10.47
CA VAL A 397 -5.15 16.47 9.33
C VAL A 397 -5.79 17.78 9.74
N ASN A 398 -5.09 18.90 9.57
CA ASN A 398 -5.68 20.24 9.75
C ASN A 398 -5.37 21.15 8.55
N TYR A 399 -6.31 22.03 8.22
CA TYR A 399 -6.24 22.86 7.02
C TYR A 399 -6.88 24.24 7.21
N GLY A 400 -6.54 25.21 6.35
CA GLY A 400 -7.12 26.56 6.37
C GLY A 400 -6.86 27.31 7.69
N SER A 401 -7.92 27.66 8.42
CA SER A 401 -7.88 28.19 9.79
C SER A 401 -7.69 27.17 10.91
N GLY A 402 -7.75 25.86 10.64
CA GLY A 402 -7.63 24.81 11.66
C GLY A 402 -6.25 24.75 12.32
N THR A 403 -6.20 24.52 13.64
CA THR A 403 -4.98 24.61 14.46
C THR A 403 -4.89 23.54 15.55
N TYR A 404 -4.05 22.52 15.32
CA TYR A 404 -3.63 21.59 16.38
C TYR A 404 -2.22 21.87 16.92
N ALA A 405 -1.97 21.52 18.18
CA ALA A 405 -0.69 21.72 18.84
C ALA A 405 0.47 20.97 18.15
N GLY A 406 1.42 21.73 17.62
CA GLY A 406 2.60 21.20 16.95
C GLY A 406 2.41 20.77 15.49
N VAL A 407 1.22 20.95 14.91
CA VAL A 407 0.89 20.49 13.55
C VAL A 407 0.74 21.68 12.60
N THR A 408 1.44 21.66 11.46
CA THR A 408 1.38 22.77 10.48
C THR A 408 0.24 22.57 9.49
N ALA A 409 -0.82 23.38 9.61
CA ALA A 409 -2.01 23.30 8.77
C ALA A 409 -1.73 23.55 7.28
N THR A 410 -2.37 22.80 6.37
CA THR A 410 -2.24 23.06 4.93
C THR A 410 -3.00 24.33 4.52
N PRO A 411 -2.38 25.28 3.78
CA PRO A 411 -2.95 26.59 3.52
C PRO A 411 -4.03 26.60 2.41
N VAL A 412 -4.53 25.45 1.99
CA VAL A 412 -5.40 25.31 0.81
C VAL A 412 -6.85 25.06 1.20
N ILE A 413 -7.73 25.93 0.71
CA ILE A 413 -9.18 25.78 0.76
C ILE A 413 -9.76 26.33 -0.55
N SER A 414 -9.88 25.45 -1.53
CA SER A 414 -10.57 25.74 -2.78
C SER A 414 -12.06 25.93 -2.50
N THR A 415 -12.68 26.99 -3.03
CA THR A 415 -14.14 27.20 -2.91
C THR A 415 -14.98 26.26 -3.79
N THR A 416 -14.42 25.13 -4.22
CA THR A 416 -15.05 24.10 -5.05
C THR A 416 -14.55 22.71 -4.61
N ALA A 417 -15.32 21.66 -4.88
CA ALA A 417 -15.03 20.31 -4.42
C ALA A 417 -13.72 19.77 -5.02
N ARG A 418 -12.70 19.62 -4.18
CA ARG A 418 -11.38 19.11 -4.55
C ARG A 418 -10.92 18.04 -3.56
N VAL A 419 -10.21 17.04 -4.08
CA VAL A 419 -9.67 15.94 -3.29
C VAL A 419 -8.25 16.31 -2.89
N TYR A 420 -8.03 16.50 -1.59
CA TYR A 420 -6.68 16.58 -1.04
C TYR A 420 -6.17 15.16 -0.79
N SER A 421 -4.88 14.91 -1.03
CA SER A 421 -4.26 13.59 -0.86
C SER A 421 -2.89 13.70 -0.23
N ARG A 422 -2.53 12.72 0.60
CA ARG A 422 -1.28 12.70 1.34
C ARG A 422 -0.09 12.43 0.39
N LEU A 423 0.86 13.36 0.28
CA LEU A 423 2.05 13.31 -0.58
C LEU A 423 3.32 13.70 0.21
N PRO A 424 4.45 12.96 0.11
CA PRO A 424 4.61 11.66 -0.53
C PRO A 424 3.62 10.63 0.03
N ALA A 425 3.18 9.72 -0.84
CA ALA A 425 2.13 8.78 -0.50
C ALA A 425 2.45 8.03 0.80
N LEU A 426 1.50 8.08 1.74
CA LEU A 426 1.57 7.41 3.04
C LEU A 426 2.73 7.84 3.96
N THR A 427 3.24 9.06 3.80
CA THR A 427 4.20 9.64 4.76
C THR A 427 3.57 10.74 5.59
N ASP A 428 3.86 10.73 6.89
CA ASP A 428 3.41 11.74 7.85
C ASP A 428 4.60 12.34 8.64
N ARG A 429 4.50 13.64 8.93
CA ARG A 429 5.53 14.53 9.51
C ARG A 429 4.98 15.52 10.55
N ASP A 430 3.67 15.50 10.84
CA ASP A 430 2.96 16.60 11.51
C ASP A 430 3.00 17.95 10.73
N ASP A 431 3.22 17.91 9.41
CA ASP A 431 3.24 19.10 8.55
C ASP A 431 2.30 18.92 7.37
N ASN A 432 1.00 19.11 7.60
CA ASN A 432 -0.03 18.99 6.56
C ASN A 432 0.22 19.92 5.36
N ALA A 433 0.93 21.05 5.52
CA ALA A 433 1.32 21.92 4.39
C ALA A 433 2.39 21.31 3.46
N LEU A 434 3.16 20.33 3.94
CA LEU A 434 4.03 19.49 3.13
C LEU A 434 3.34 18.16 2.76
N ASP A 435 2.62 17.57 3.71
CA ASP A 435 2.10 16.21 3.65
C ASP A 435 0.78 16.11 2.89
N PHE A 436 0.00 17.18 2.68
CA PHE A 436 -1.21 17.18 1.86
C PHE A 436 -1.17 18.20 0.72
N ALA A 437 -1.45 17.70 -0.48
CA ALA A 437 -1.61 18.52 -1.68
C ALA A 437 -2.97 18.28 -2.34
N ASP A 438 -3.41 19.28 -3.10
CA ASP A 438 -4.60 19.22 -3.95
C ASP A 438 -4.37 18.29 -5.15
N ALA A 439 -5.00 17.11 -5.12
CA ALA A 439 -4.81 16.05 -6.10
C ALA A 439 -5.75 16.14 -7.31
N GLY A 440 -6.79 16.98 -7.27
CA GLY A 440 -7.70 17.15 -8.39
C GLY A 440 -9.09 17.67 -8.00
N ALA A 441 -9.89 18.00 -9.03
CA ALA A 441 -11.33 18.13 -8.86
C ALA A 441 -11.95 16.74 -8.61
N THR A 442 -13.05 16.68 -7.85
CA THR A 442 -13.78 15.42 -7.62
C THR A 442 -14.45 14.89 -8.90
N CYS A 443 -14.49 13.58 -9.09
CA CYS A 443 -15.16 12.89 -10.20
C CYS A 443 -15.84 11.59 -9.75
N GLY A 444 -16.89 11.16 -10.48
CA GLY A 444 -17.42 9.80 -10.42
C GLY A 444 -17.00 8.94 -11.62
N ALA A 445 -16.70 9.56 -12.77
CA ALA A 445 -16.26 8.88 -13.99
C ALA A 445 -15.24 9.72 -14.78
N ASP A 446 -14.54 9.08 -15.72
CA ASP A 446 -13.58 9.72 -16.65
C ASP A 446 -14.15 10.95 -17.39
N LEU A 447 -15.46 10.98 -17.63
CA LEU A 447 -16.16 12.06 -18.34
C LEU A 447 -16.29 13.35 -17.52
N ASP A 448 -16.18 13.28 -16.19
CA ASP A 448 -16.21 14.46 -15.32
C ASP A 448 -14.90 15.25 -15.37
N CYS A 449 -13.84 14.62 -15.90
CA CYS A 449 -12.49 15.18 -15.91
C CYS A 449 -12.15 15.94 -17.20
N PRO A 450 -11.33 17.01 -17.12
CA PRO A 450 -11.16 17.97 -18.21
C PRO A 450 -10.28 17.45 -19.35
N GLY A 451 -10.90 16.78 -20.32
CA GLY A 451 -10.31 16.43 -21.61
C GLY A 451 -9.73 15.02 -21.69
N ALA A 452 -9.40 14.60 -22.92
CA ALA A 452 -9.08 13.19 -23.24
C ALA A 452 -7.91 12.59 -22.45
N CYS A 453 -7.01 13.42 -21.90
CA CYS A 453 -5.83 12.99 -21.15
C CYS A 453 -5.98 13.04 -19.63
N SER A 454 -7.20 13.26 -19.12
CA SER A 454 -7.54 13.01 -17.72
C SER A 454 -8.33 11.70 -17.57
N ARG A 455 -8.27 11.12 -16.36
CA ARG A 455 -9.08 9.98 -15.90
C ARG A 455 -9.58 10.22 -14.48
N CYS A 456 -10.63 9.51 -14.07
CA CYS A 456 -11.03 9.49 -12.68
C CYS A 456 -10.25 8.43 -11.91
N ASP A 457 -9.54 8.83 -10.86
CA ASP A 457 -8.61 8.03 -10.08
C ASP A 457 -9.01 8.07 -8.59
N VAL A 458 -9.88 7.13 -8.21
CA VAL A 458 -10.46 7.01 -6.86
C VAL A 458 -11.01 8.37 -6.36
N ASN A 459 -12.09 8.81 -7.00
CA ASN A 459 -12.80 10.08 -6.80
C ASN A 459 -12.05 11.37 -7.23
N ALA A 460 -10.78 11.33 -7.66
CA ALA A 460 -10.01 12.52 -8.07
C ALA A 460 -9.65 12.52 -9.56
N CYS A 461 -9.73 13.68 -10.24
CA CYS A 461 -9.30 13.80 -11.64
C CYS A 461 -7.77 13.83 -11.78
N GLY A 462 -7.18 12.67 -12.10
CA GLY A 462 -5.76 12.51 -12.39
C GLY A 462 -5.43 12.58 -13.88
N ALA A 463 -4.13 12.70 -14.20
CA ALA A 463 -3.65 12.53 -15.57
C ALA A 463 -3.67 11.03 -15.99
N ARG A 464 -3.91 10.76 -17.27
CA ARG A 464 -3.69 9.42 -17.85
C ARG A 464 -2.19 9.10 -17.92
N PRO A 465 -1.80 7.82 -17.94
CA PRO A 465 -0.41 7.41 -18.16
C PRO A 465 0.19 8.05 -19.41
N THR A 466 1.46 8.46 -19.32
CA THR A 466 2.18 9.05 -20.47
C THR A 466 2.25 8.06 -21.62
N GLY A 467 1.98 8.52 -22.85
CA GLY A 467 1.86 7.66 -24.03
C GLY A 467 0.46 7.09 -24.28
N THR A 468 -0.52 7.32 -23.38
CA THR A 468 -1.93 6.94 -23.65
C THR A 468 -2.44 7.67 -24.89
N ALA A 469 -3.03 6.95 -25.84
CA ALA A 469 -3.59 7.55 -27.05
C ALA A 469 -4.73 8.53 -26.72
N CYS A 470 -4.69 9.70 -27.35
CA CYS A 470 -5.72 10.73 -27.31
C CYS A 470 -5.96 11.24 -28.74
N SER A 471 -6.91 12.15 -28.92
CA SER A 471 -6.94 12.96 -30.14
C SER A 471 -7.53 14.33 -29.87
N ASP A 472 -6.98 15.36 -30.51
CA ASP A 472 -7.54 16.72 -30.55
C ASP A 472 -8.49 16.93 -31.75
N GLY A 473 -8.56 15.95 -32.66
CA GLY A 473 -9.39 15.93 -33.87
C GLY A 473 -8.67 16.37 -35.15
N ASN A 474 -7.38 16.71 -35.08
CA ASN A 474 -6.57 17.19 -36.20
C ASN A 474 -5.79 16.05 -36.89
N PRO A 475 -6.23 15.51 -38.05
CA PRO A 475 -5.51 14.44 -38.74
C PRO A 475 -4.10 14.85 -39.24
N CYS A 476 -3.72 16.12 -39.16
CA CYS A 476 -2.45 16.64 -39.68
C CYS A 476 -1.27 16.58 -38.71
N ASN A 477 -1.51 16.45 -37.41
CA ASN A 477 -0.44 16.48 -36.40
C ASN A 477 -0.02 15.07 -35.91
N GLY A 478 -0.49 14.01 -36.58
CA GLY A 478 -0.16 12.62 -36.27
C GLY A 478 -1.01 12.04 -35.14
N ALA A 479 -0.85 10.75 -34.84
CA ALA A 479 -1.53 10.13 -33.71
C ALA A 479 -1.02 10.73 -32.39
N GLU A 480 -1.94 11.31 -31.62
CA GLU A 480 -1.64 12.11 -30.44
C GLU A 480 -1.56 11.25 -29.17
N THR A 481 -0.71 11.63 -28.22
CA THR A 481 -0.55 10.89 -26.95
C THR A 481 -0.46 11.82 -25.74
N CYS A 482 -0.95 11.34 -24.59
CA CYS A 482 -0.92 12.09 -23.35
C CYS A 482 0.50 12.26 -22.82
N ASN A 483 0.88 13.48 -22.45
CA ASN A 483 2.14 13.79 -21.80
C ASN A 483 2.02 13.73 -20.27
N ALA A 484 3.16 13.83 -19.57
CA ALA A 484 3.24 13.78 -18.11
C ALA A 484 2.55 14.96 -17.37
N ALA A 485 2.04 15.96 -18.10
CA ALA A 485 1.25 17.06 -17.56
C ALA A 485 -0.27 16.90 -17.84
N GLY A 486 -0.71 15.73 -18.31
CA GLY A 486 -2.12 15.45 -18.60
C GLY A 486 -2.66 16.16 -19.85
N ALA A 487 -1.79 16.69 -20.73
CA ALA A 487 -2.19 17.30 -21.99
C ALA A 487 -1.97 16.35 -23.17
N CYS A 488 -2.86 16.40 -24.16
CA CYS A 488 -2.73 15.66 -25.41
C CYS A 488 -1.64 16.32 -26.27
N ALA A 489 -0.58 15.58 -26.59
CA ALA A 489 0.56 16.05 -27.36
C ALA A 489 0.53 15.45 -28.78
N ALA A 490 0.70 16.32 -29.78
CA ALA A 490 0.80 15.94 -31.18
C ALA A 490 1.95 14.94 -31.44
N GLY A 491 1.72 14.02 -32.38
CA GLY A 491 2.72 13.07 -32.86
C GLY A 491 3.57 13.62 -34.01
N THR A 492 3.99 12.73 -34.91
CA THR A 492 4.66 13.11 -36.17
C THR A 492 3.65 13.62 -37.18
N ALA A 493 3.83 14.84 -37.67
CA ALA A 493 2.93 15.47 -38.64
C ALA A 493 2.73 14.62 -39.91
N LEU A 494 1.50 14.61 -40.43
CA LEU A 494 1.12 13.86 -41.62
C LEU A 494 1.77 14.48 -42.87
N SER A 495 2.63 13.74 -43.55
CA SER A 495 3.13 14.13 -44.87
C SER A 495 2.03 13.96 -45.92
N CYS A 496 1.79 15.00 -46.71
CA CYS A 496 0.78 15.03 -47.78
C CYS A 496 1.37 15.10 -49.19
N ASP A 497 2.71 15.08 -49.30
CA ASP A 497 3.44 15.01 -50.58
C ASP A 497 3.04 13.75 -51.35
N ASP A 498 2.42 13.94 -52.53
CA ASP A 498 2.05 12.85 -53.44
C ASP A 498 3.06 12.61 -54.57
N GLY A 499 4.18 13.34 -54.56
CA GLY A 499 5.23 13.29 -55.57
C GLY A 499 4.90 14.00 -56.89
N ASN A 500 3.74 14.66 -57.01
CA ASN A 500 3.33 15.34 -58.23
C ASN A 500 3.68 16.83 -58.20
N VAL A 501 4.68 17.23 -58.98
CA VAL A 501 5.12 18.63 -59.14
C VAL A 501 4.05 19.60 -59.71
N CYS A 502 2.89 19.07 -60.12
CA CYS A 502 1.73 19.86 -60.56
C CYS A 502 0.63 20.04 -59.49
N THR A 503 0.86 19.60 -58.26
CA THR A 503 0.08 19.94 -57.06
C THR A 503 0.91 20.76 -56.08
N THR A 504 0.23 21.55 -55.25
CA THR A 504 0.76 22.08 -53.99
C THR A 504 0.01 21.41 -52.86
N ASP A 505 0.74 20.66 -52.05
CA ASP A 505 0.16 19.82 -51.01
C ASP A 505 0.11 20.57 -49.69
N SER A 506 -1.00 20.36 -48.98
CA SER A 506 -1.29 21.04 -47.72
C SER A 506 -2.10 20.10 -46.85
N CYS A 507 -1.98 20.23 -45.53
CA CYS A 507 -2.83 19.47 -44.61
C CYS A 507 -3.84 20.41 -43.94
N SER A 508 -5.13 20.04 -44.05
CA SER A 508 -6.28 20.74 -43.49
C SER A 508 -6.69 20.10 -42.16
N PRO A 509 -6.66 20.83 -41.03
CA PRO A 509 -7.01 20.29 -39.71
C PRO A 509 -8.44 19.76 -39.56
N ALA A 510 -9.31 19.94 -40.57
CA ALA A 510 -10.67 19.40 -40.60
C ALA A 510 -10.87 18.26 -41.63
N SER A 511 -9.87 17.94 -42.45
CA SER A 511 -10.04 16.98 -43.57
C SER A 511 -8.79 16.20 -44.00
N GLY A 512 -7.64 16.38 -43.36
CA GLY A 512 -6.39 15.72 -43.74
C GLY A 512 -5.76 16.36 -44.98
N CYS A 513 -5.08 15.55 -45.81
CA CYS A 513 -4.35 16.03 -46.98
C CYS A 513 -5.26 16.65 -48.05
N VAL A 514 -4.84 17.79 -48.58
CA VAL A 514 -5.51 18.58 -49.62
C VAL A 514 -4.47 19.02 -50.65
N ASN A 515 -4.45 18.29 -51.76
CA ASN A 515 -3.46 18.42 -52.83
C ASN A 515 -4.08 19.30 -53.92
N THR A 516 -3.67 20.57 -53.99
CA THR A 516 -4.32 21.59 -54.82
C THR A 516 -3.56 21.78 -56.13
N PRO A 517 -4.19 21.61 -57.31
CA PRO A 517 -3.53 21.84 -58.59
C PRO A 517 -2.88 23.21 -58.70
N VAL A 518 -1.61 23.25 -59.14
CA VAL A 518 -0.92 24.52 -59.42
C VAL A 518 -1.54 25.24 -60.62
N SER A 519 -1.24 26.53 -60.77
CA SER A 519 -1.66 27.33 -61.92
C SER A 519 -1.31 26.66 -63.25
N ALA A 520 -2.29 26.52 -64.14
CA ALA A 520 -2.05 25.92 -65.47
C ALA A 520 -0.98 26.71 -66.25
N GLY A 521 0.00 26.01 -66.82
CA GLY A 521 1.19 26.61 -67.46
C GLY A 521 2.46 26.62 -66.61
N THR A 522 2.41 26.18 -65.35
CA THR A 522 3.62 25.88 -64.54
C THR A 522 4.43 24.75 -65.21
N SER A 523 5.76 24.88 -65.27
CA SER A 523 6.64 23.92 -65.94
C SER A 523 6.90 22.64 -65.12
N CYS A 524 6.89 21.47 -65.76
CA CYS A 524 7.06 20.17 -65.10
C CYS A 524 7.88 19.19 -65.97
N ALA A 525 9.22 19.26 -65.92
CA ALA A 525 10.05 18.51 -66.87
C ALA A 525 9.94 16.97 -66.72
N ASP A 526 9.56 16.27 -67.80
CA ASP A 526 9.46 14.79 -67.85
C ASP A 526 10.73 14.07 -68.40
N ALA A 527 11.67 14.87 -68.91
CA ALA A 527 12.94 14.49 -69.55
C ALA A 527 12.87 13.89 -70.99
N ASP A 528 11.76 14.05 -71.73
CA ASP A 528 11.69 13.75 -73.17
C ASP A 528 11.80 15.02 -74.04
N ALA A 529 13.01 15.28 -74.51
CA ALA A 529 13.36 16.41 -75.36
C ALA A 529 12.77 16.39 -76.79
N CYS A 530 12.08 15.32 -77.22
CA CYS A 530 11.38 15.29 -78.50
C CYS A 530 9.90 15.70 -78.39
N ASN A 531 9.26 15.66 -77.21
CA ASN A 531 7.86 16.05 -77.02
C ASN A 531 7.70 17.54 -76.65
N GLY A 532 8.62 18.09 -75.85
CA GLY A 532 8.91 19.51 -75.73
C GLY A 532 8.25 20.22 -74.54
N ALA A 533 9.03 21.11 -73.91
CA ALA A 533 8.80 21.80 -72.64
C ALA A 533 7.37 21.72 -72.05
N GLU A 534 7.26 20.92 -71.00
CA GLU A 534 6.02 20.33 -70.51
C GLU A 534 5.40 21.22 -69.43
N THR A 535 4.07 21.29 -69.38
CA THR A 535 3.36 22.16 -68.42
C THR A 535 2.18 21.49 -67.74
N CYS A 536 1.95 21.88 -66.48
CA CYS A 536 0.80 21.48 -65.69
C CYS A 536 -0.49 22.00 -66.31
N ASN A 537 -1.45 21.11 -66.52
CA ASN A 537 -2.79 21.49 -66.96
C ASN A 537 -3.69 21.92 -65.78
N ALA A 538 -4.88 22.44 -66.07
CA ALA A 538 -5.82 22.94 -65.06
C ALA A 538 -6.46 21.85 -64.16
N ALA A 539 -6.08 20.58 -64.32
CA ALA A 539 -6.48 19.46 -63.47
C ALA A 539 -5.30 18.88 -62.67
N GLY A 540 -4.14 19.56 -62.64
CA GLY A 540 -2.99 19.16 -61.82
C GLY A 540 -2.14 18.03 -62.40
N ALA A 541 -2.28 17.71 -63.69
CA ALA A 541 -1.42 16.73 -64.37
C ALA A 541 -0.46 17.42 -65.33
N CYS A 542 0.79 16.95 -65.38
CA CYS A 542 1.77 17.42 -66.35
C CYS A 542 1.41 16.97 -67.77
N THR A 543 1.67 17.83 -68.77
CA THR A 543 1.34 17.55 -70.19
C THR A 543 2.44 17.98 -71.17
N PRO A 544 2.83 17.10 -72.12
CA PRO A 544 3.71 17.40 -73.25
C PRO A 544 3.34 18.65 -74.07
N GLY A 545 4.36 19.31 -74.61
CA GLY A 545 4.25 20.51 -75.45
C GLY A 545 4.22 20.24 -76.95
N ALA A 546 5.14 20.88 -77.69
CA ALA A 546 5.15 20.92 -79.15
C ALA A 546 6.37 20.16 -79.75
N PRO A 547 6.16 19.10 -80.56
CA PRO A 547 7.25 18.23 -81.00
C PRO A 547 8.32 18.84 -81.93
N LEU A 548 9.53 18.27 -81.86
CA LEU A 548 10.73 18.67 -82.60
C LEU A 548 10.78 18.13 -84.06
N VAL A 549 11.42 18.85 -85.00
CA VAL A 549 11.42 18.54 -86.46
C VAL A 549 12.82 18.64 -87.09
N CYS A 550 13.20 17.69 -87.96
CA CYS A 550 14.58 17.48 -88.43
C CYS A 550 14.69 17.13 -89.96
N THR A 551 15.40 17.91 -90.79
CA THR A 551 15.68 17.59 -92.23
C THR A 551 16.98 18.24 -92.75
N ASP A 552 17.72 17.62 -93.69
CA ASP A 552 19.07 18.06 -94.16
C ASP A 552 19.32 18.06 -95.70
N ALA A 553 18.71 17.14 -96.47
CA ALA A 553 18.75 17.05 -97.94
C ALA A 553 20.08 16.58 -98.62
N ASN A 554 20.87 15.70 -98.01
CA ASN A 554 21.97 14.98 -98.68
C ASN A 554 21.44 13.74 -99.46
N PRO A 555 21.90 13.45 -100.70
CA PRO A 555 21.51 12.26 -101.47
C PRO A 555 21.92 10.90 -100.86
N CYS A 556 22.40 10.85 -99.62
CA CYS A 556 22.80 9.62 -98.91
C CYS A 556 22.36 9.59 -97.42
N THR A 557 21.36 10.38 -96.99
CA THR A 557 20.87 10.42 -95.59
C THR A 557 19.35 10.19 -95.40
N VAL A 558 18.94 9.84 -94.16
CA VAL A 558 17.57 9.68 -93.65
C VAL A 558 17.51 10.10 -92.16
N ASN A 559 16.43 10.74 -91.67
CA ASN A 559 16.41 11.49 -90.39
C ASN A 559 15.28 11.10 -89.41
N THR A 560 15.52 11.17 -88.09
CA THR A 560 14.58 10.77 -87.00
C THR A 560 14.85 11.53 -85.67
N CYS A 561 13.94 11.56 -84.68
CA CYS A 561 14.15 12.16 -83.34
C CYS A 561 14.39 11.09 -82.25
N ASN A 562 15.19 11.39 -81.22
CA ASN A 562 15.50 10.54 -80.06
C ASN A 562 15.12 11.24 -78.73
N PRO A 563 14.25 10.67 -77.87
CA PRO A 563 13.73 11.34 -76.67
C PRO A 563 14.78 11.94 -75.71
N ALA A 564 15.93 11.28 -75.54
CA ALA A 564 16.96 11.73 -74.59
C ALA A 564 17.96 12.73 -75.20
N SER A 565 17.87 13.05 -76.49
CA SER A 565 18.94 13.80 -77.20
C SER A 565 18.52 14.64 -78.42
N GLY A 566 17.27 14.57 -78.87
CA GLY A 566 16.74 15.37 -79.97
C GLY A 566 16.99 14.79 -81.37
N CYS A 567 17.22 15.65 -82.36
CA CYS A 567 17.32 15.28 -83.78
C CYS A 567 18.55 14.41 -84.12
N ALA A 568 18.35 13.33 -84.88
CA ALA A 568 19.37 12.40 -85.35
C ALA A 568 19.31 12.16 -86.88
N VAL A 569 20.44 11.72 -87.44
CA VAL A 569 20.73 11.57 -88.87
C VAL A 569 21.33 10.18 -89.11
N THR A 570 20.93 9.50 -90.19
CA THR A 570 21.41 8.15 -90.58
C THR A 570 21.75 8.09 -92.06
N PHE A 571 22.56 7.12 -92.50
CA PHE A 571 23.17 7.08 -93.84
C PHE A 571 22.80 5.83 -94.65
N LEU A 572 22.96 5.89 -95.98
CA LEU A 572 22.92 4.73 -96.88
C LEU A 572 24.22 3.89 -96.83
N ASP A 573 24.10 2.59 -97.13
CA ASP A 573 25.15 1.57 -96.97
C ASP A 573 26.50 1.90 -97.66
N ASP A 574 27.59 1.69 -96.90
CA ASP A 574 28.97 1.93 -97.33
C ASP A 574 29.48 0.88 -98.34
N GLY A 575 30.37 1.31 -99.25
CA GLY A 575 31.13 0.41 -100.14
C GLY A 575 30.81 0.51 -101.64
N ALA A 576 29.83 1.32 -102.05
CA ALA A 576 29.60 1.61 -103.47
C ALA A 576 30.86 2.28 -104.08
N VAL A 577 31.33 1.81 -105.24
CA VAL A 577 32.62 2.24 -105.81
C VAL A 577 32.58 3.67 -106.32
N CYS A 578 33.54 4.51 -105.90
CA CYS A 578 33.72 5.85 -106.48
C CYS A 578 35.18 6.19 -106.91
N GLY A 579 36.16 5.28 -106.81
CA GLY A 579 37.49 5.48 -107.43
C GLY A 579 38.60 4.45 -107.16
N SER A 580 39.80 4.96 -106.85
CA SER A 580 41.14 4.32 -106.82
C SER A 580 41.34 3.19 -105.79
N THR A 581 42.53 2.56 -105.72
CA THR A 581 42.69 1.17 -105.22
C THR A 581 43.94 0.81 -104.36
N ASN A 582 44.59 1.74 -103.64
CA ASN A 582 45.70 1.38 -102.72
C ASN A 582 45.17 0.87 -101.34
N VAL A 583 45.95 0.09 -100.60
CA VAL A 583 45.51 -0.53 -99.32
C VAL A 583 45.90 0.32 -98.10
N CYS A 584 47.17 0.70 -97.94
CA CYS A 584 47.60 1.53 -96.80
C CYS A 584 47.47 3.05 -97.05
N SER A 585 46.99 3.47 -98.23
CA SER A 585 46.71 4.88 -98.55
C SER A 585 45.38 5.09 -99.29
N GLY A 586 44.41 4.21 -99.06
CA GLY A 586 43.03 4.41 -99.49
C GLY A 586 42.63 3.81 -100.85
N ARG A 587 41.51 3.09 -100.82
CA ARG A 587 40.63 2.78 -101.95
C ARG A 587 39.41 3.71 -101.88
N GLN A 588 38.83 4.15 -103.00
CA GLN A 588 37.73 5.14 -102.98
C GLN A 588 36.35 4.50 -103.15
N THR A 589 35.48 4.73 -102.16
CA THR A 589 34.09 4.25 -102.09
C THR A 589 33.21 5.31 -101.42
N CYS A 590 31.90 5.21 -101.59
CA CYS A 590 30.96 5.90 -100.71
C CYS A 590 31.14 5.37 -99.28
N GLY A 591 31.25 6.30 -98.33
CA GLY A 591 31.32 6.05 -96.89
C GLY A 591 30.61 7.19 -96.16
N SER A 592 29.68 6.86 -95.26
CA SER A 592 28.88 7.82 -94.47
C SER A 592 28.38 9.04 -95.26
N GLY A 593 27.83 8.76 -96.44
CA GLY A 593 27.12 9.73 -97.27
C GLY A 593 27.96 10.78 -98.00
N LEU A 594 29.27 10.55 -98.17
CA LEU A 594 30.13 11.25 -99.14
C LEU A 594 30.97 10.24 -99.94
N CYS A 595 31.38 10.60 -101.15
CA CYS A 595 32.41 9.84 -101.88
C CYS A 595 33.78 10.20 -101.30
N VAL A 596 34.47 9.22 -100.72
CA VAL A 596 35.70 9.44 -99.96
C VAL A 596 36.83 8.51 -100.43
N THR A 597 38.07 8.98 -100.28
CA THR A 597 39.20 8.06 -100.08
C THR A 597 39.02 7.39 -98.74
N ALA A 598 38.97 6.05 -98.70
CA ALA A 598 39.13 5.33 -97.44
C ALA A 598 40.42 5.78 -96.76
N ALA A 599 40.36 5.93 -95.43
CA ALA A 599 41.51 6.32 -94.63
C ALA A 599 42.69 5.33 -94.80
N PRO A 600 43.92 5.74 -94.45
CA PRO A 600 44.98 4.77 -94.14
C PRO A 600 44.45 3.71 -93.16
N LEU A 601 44.89 2.47 -93.31
CA LEU A 601 44.43 1.34 -92.50
C LEU A 601 44.60 1.64 -91.01
N ALA A 602 43.47 1.95 -90.35
CA ALA A 602 43.42 2.29 -88.94
C ALA A 602 43.40 0.99 -88.12
N CYS A 603 44.34 0.89 -87.20
CA CYS A 603 44.49 -0.24 -86.31
C CYS A 603 44.13 0.23 -84.91
N VAL A 604 42.98 -0.24 -84.43
CA VAL A 604 42.50 -0.08 -83.06
C VAL A 604 41.68 -1.32 -82.70
N ASP A 605 41.96 -1.95 -81.56
CA ASP A 605 41.27 -3.19 -81.13
C ASP A 605 40.14 -2.95 -80.10
N ALA A 606 39.98 -1.69 -79.66
CA ALA A 606 39.04 -1.22 -78.63
C ALA A 606 39.25 -1.81 -77.22
N ASN A 607 40.41 -2.41 -76.94
CA ASN A 607 40.81 -2.83 -75.60
C ASN A 607 41.67 -1.73 -74.94
N PRO A 608 41.24 -1.12 -73.82
CA PRO A 608 41.99 -0.03 -73.16
C PRO A 608 43.34 -0.49 -72.57
N CYS A 609 43.64 -1.79 -72.61
CA CYS A 609 44.88 -2.39 -72.14
C CYS A 609 45.90 -2.69 -73.24
N THR A 610 45.66 -2.28 -74.49
CA THR A 610 46.58 -2.40 -75.65
C THR A 610 46.85 -1.04 -76.32
N ALA A 611 47.87 -1.01 -77.18
CA ALA A 611 48.32 0.15 -77.95
C ALA A 611 48.76 -0.28 -79.35
N ASP A 612 48.34 0.50 -80.36
CA ASP A 612 48.00 -0.07 -81.66
C ASP A 612 48.77 0.58 -82.84
N ALA A 613 49.15 -0.22 -83.84
CA ALA A 613 49.99 0.20 -84.96
C ALA A 613 49.66 -0.50 -86.29
N CYS A 614 50.10 0.07 -87.41
CA CYS A 614 49.85 -0.45 -88.77
C CYS A 614 51.16 -0.72 -89.53
N ASN A 615 51.34 -1.95 -90.02
CA ASN A 615 52.44 -2.38 -90.87
C ASN A 615 52.06 -2.32 -92.37
N PRO A 616 52.79 -1.58 -93.23
CA PRO A 616 52.45 -1.39 -94.64
C PRO A 616 52.38 -2.65 -95.53
N ALA A 617 52.87 -3.80 -95.05
CA ALA A 617 52.87 -5.06 -95.80
C ALA A 617 51.93 -6.15 -95.25
N SER A 618 51.48 -6.02 -93.98
CA SER A 618 50.73 -7.08 -93.28
C SER A 618 49.49 -6.62 -92.51
N GLY A 619 49.28 -5.32 -92.33
CA GLY A 619 48.16 -4.79 -91.55
C GLY A 619 48.50 -4.58 -90.08
N CYS A 620 47.54 -4.80 -89.18
CA CYS A 620 47.58 -4.31 -87.80
C CYS A 620 48.45 -5.12 -86.84
N ASP A 621 48.93 -4.42 -85.81
CA ASP A 621 49.76 -4.91 -84.71
C ASP A 621 49.32 -4.23 -83.40
N PHE A 622 49.27 -4.97 -82.29
CA PHE A 622 48.65 -4.57 -81.02
C PHE A 622 49.52 -5.02 -79.84
N SER A 623 49.94 -4.08 -78.97
CA SER A 623 50.91 -4.33 -77.88
C SER A 623 50.38 -3.90 -76.50
N PRO A 624 50.51 -4.71 -75.42
CA PRO A 624 50.00 -4.35 -74.09
C PRO A 624 50.55 -3.04 -73.50
N VAL A 625 49.70 -2.30 -72.79
CA VAL A 625 50.09 -1.11 -72.01
C VAL A 625 50.67 -1.49 -70.64
N SER A 626 51.17 -0.50 -69.90
CA SER A 626 51.67 -0.69 -68.54
C SER A 626 50.62 -1.25 -67.58
N ALA A 627 50.99 -2.26 -66.80
CA ALA A 627 50.11 -2.82 -65.77
C ALA A 627 49.74 -1.77 -64.71
N GLY A 628 48.48 -1.78 -64.26
CA GLY A 628 47.94 -0.82 -63.30
C GLY A 628 47.14 0.34 -63.90
N THR A 629 47.08 0.49 -65.23
CA THR A 629 46.15 1.42 -65.90
C THR A 629 44.70 1.04 -65.60
N ALA A 630 43.85 1.99 -65.20
CA ALA A 630 42.45 1.73 -64.86
C ALA A 630 41.59 1.45 -66.12
N CYS A 631 40.60 0.54 -66.00
CA CYS A 631 39.85 0.02 -67.15
C CYS A 631 38.40 -0.40 -66.83
N GLY A 632 37.71 0.33 -65.94
CA GLY A 632 36.46 -0.14 -65.34
C GLY A 632 35.30 -0.45 -66.30
N ASP A 633 34.55 -1.51 -65.98
CA ASP A 633 33.41 -2.04 -66.74
C ASP A 633 32.06 -1.45 -66.30
N GLY A 634 32.03 -0.79 -65.13
CA GLY A 634 30.85 -0.12 -64.57
C GLY A 634 30.15 -0.89 -63.43
N ASN A 635 30.64 -2.08 -63.06
CA ASN A 635 30.10 -2.90 -62.00
C ASN A 635 30.67 -2.53 -60.61
N ALA A 636 29.89 -1.82 -59.80
CA ALA A 636 30.29 -1.44 -58.43
C ALA A 636 30.66 -2.62 -57.51
N CYS A 637 30.25 -3.85 -57.87
CA CYS A 637 30.40 -5.05 -57.05
C CYS A 637 31.66 -5.90 -57.34
N ASN A 638 32.50 -5.54 -58.32
CA ASN A 638 33.77 -6.23 -58.58
C ASN A 638 35.01 -5.43 -58.14
N GLY A 639 34.86 -4.13 -57.87
CA GLY A 639 35.90 -3.23 -57.37
C GLY A 639 36.88 -2.76 -58.45
N ALA A 640 37.45 -1.57 -58.26
CA ALA A 640 38.19 -0.82 -59.28
C ALA A 640 39.23 -1.66 -60.06
N GLU A 641 39.01 -1.72 -61.37
CA GLU A 641 39.61 -2.67 -62.30
C GLU A 641 40.86 -2.10 -62.98
N THR A 642 41.89 -2.93 -63.15
CA THR A 642 43.17 -2.51 -63.75
C THR A 642 43.71 -3.49 -64.80
N CYS A 643 44.41 -2.93 -65.79
CA CYS A 643 45.09 -3.69 -66.82
C CYS A 643 46.22 -4.52 -66.22
N ASN A 644 46.24 -5.81 -66.51
CA ASN A 644 47.36 -6.70 -66.20
C ASN A 644 48.49 -6.56 -67.24
N ALA A 645 49.67 -7.12 -66.93
CA ALA A 645 50.86 -7.05 -67.79
C ALA A 645 50.75 -7.82 -69.13
N THR A 646 49.64 -8.51 -69.38
CA THR A 646 49.32 -9.20 -70.64
C THR A 646 48.23 -8.50 -71.45
N GLY A 647 47.84 -7.28 -71.08
CA GLY A 647 46.88 -6.48 -71.84
C GLY A 647 45.42 -6.89 -71.63
N THR A 648 45.06 -7.47 -70.49
CA THR A 648 43.67 -7.77 -70.11
C THR A 648 43.25 -6.92 -68.92
N CYS A 649 42.06 -6.31 -68.97
CA CYS A 649 41.46 -5.72 -67.78
C CYS A 649 41.15 -6.81 -66.75
N SER A 650 41.41 -6.55 -65.47
CA SER A 650 41.20 -7.49 -64.36
C SER A 650 40.46 -6.77 -63.23
N ALA A 651 39.38 -7.38 -62.76
CA ALA A 651 38.56 -6.86 -61.66
C ALA A 651 39.37 -6.69 -60.36
N GLY A 652 38.96 -5.72 -59.53
CA GLY A 652 39.57 -5.43 -58.25
C GLY A 652 39.14 -6.38 -57.12
N ALA A 653 39.13 -5.86 -55.91
CA ALA A 653 38.55 -6.54 -54.75
C ALA A 653 37.09 -6.10 -54.56
N PRO A 654 36.11 -7.01 -54.50
CA PRO A 654 34.71 -6.67 -54.32
C PRO A 654 34.47 -6.03 -52.93
N PRO A 655 33.52 -5.10 -52.78
CA PRO A 655 33.16 -4.54 -51.48
C PRO A 655 32.51 -5.61 -50.58
N VAL A 656 32.80 -5.55 -49.29
CA VAL A 656 32.13 -6.38 -48.27
C VAL A 656 30.85 -5.66 -47.85
N CYS A 657 29.70 -6.20 -48.23
CA CYS A 657 28.40 -5.59 -47.96
C CYS A 657 27.76 -5.96 -46.62
N ALA A 658 28.40 -6.84 -45.84
CA ALA A 658 27.88 -7.31 -44.56
C ALA A 658 27.86 -6.18 -43.51
N ASP A 659 26.69 -5.75 -43.05
CA ASP A 659 26.57 -4.70 -42.02
C ASP A 659 26.55 -5.23 -40.57
N SER A 660 26.43 -6.55 -40.41
CA SER A 660 26.34 -7.27 -39.13
C SER A 660 25.00 -7.12 -38.38
N ASN A 661 23.95 -6.59 -39.01
CA ASN A 661 22.60 -6.63 -38.48
C ASN A 661 21.93 -7.98 -38.87
N PRO A 662 21.46 -8.80 -37.90
CA PRO A 662 20.80 -10.08 -38.20
C PRO A 662 19.43 -9.92 -38.87
N CYS A 663 18.89 -8.70 -38.96
CA CYS A 663 17.59 -8.38 -39.55
C CYS A 663 17.66 -7.78 -40.97
N THR A 664 18.83 -7.80 -41.61
CA THR A 664 19.03 -7.41 -43.03
C THR A 664 19.49 -8.59 -43.89
N ALA A 665 19.10 -8.56 -45.16
CA ALA A 665 19.59 -9.42 -46.22
C ALA A 665 20.58 -8.62 -47.08
N ASP A 666 21.87 -8.80 -46.80
CA ASP A 666 22.94 -8.05 -47.44
C ASP A 666 23.30 -8.63 -48.80
N SER A 667 23.37 -7.77 -49.82
CA SER A 667 23.69 -8.16 -51.20
C SER A 667 24.40 -7.02 -51.94
N CYS A 668 24.89 -7.30 -53.15
CA CYS A 668 25.52 -6.27 -53.98
C CYS A 668 24.84 -6.20 -55.35
N SER A 669 24.38 -5.01 -55.72
CA SER A 669 23.74 -4.66 -56.98
C SER A 669 24.76 -3.98 -57.91
N PRO A 670 25.05 -4.52 -59.11
CA PRO A 670 26.12 -3.99 -59.98
C PRO A 670 26.06 -2.50 -60.29
N GLY A 671 24.86 -1.90 -60.36
CA GLY A 671 24.68 -0.48 -60.66
C GLY A 671 24.64 0.46 -59.45
N THR A 672 24.57 -0.06 -58.22
CA THR A 672 24.38 0.75 -56.99
C THR A 672 25.30 0.37 -55.83
N GLY A 673 26.06 -0.73 -55.93
CA GLY A 673 26.90 -1.24 -54.85
C GLY A 673 26.10 -2.07 -53.83
N CYS A 674 26.54 -2.04 -52.57
CA CYS A 674 25.91 -2.79 -51.49
C CYS A 674 24.49 -2.31 -51.18
N VAL A 675 23.57 -3.26 -50.99
CA VAL A 675 22.17 -3.02 -50.62
C VAL A 675 21.72 -4.04 -49.57
N ASN A 676 21.19 -3.52 -48.47
CA ASN A 676 20.90 -4.28 -47.26
C ASN A 676 19.40 -4.18 -47.00
N ALA A 677 18.66 -5.24 -47.35
CA ALA A 677 17.20 -5.20 -47.37
C ALA A 677 16.60 -5.75 -46.07
N PRO A 678 15.67 -5.07 -45.38
CA PRO A 678 15.00 -5.60 -44.20
C PRO A 678 14.40 -6.99 -44.41
N LEU A 679 14.64 -7.90 -43.47
CA LEU A 679 13.98 -9.20 -43.40
C LEU A 679 12.52 -9.04 -42.97
N ALA A 680 11.70 -10.06 -43.24
CA ALA A 680 10.27 -10.02 -42.94
C ALA A 680 10.01 -9.88 -41.43
N ALA A 681 9.03 -9.05 -41.05
CA ALA A 681 8.65 -8.88 -39.65
C ALA A 681 8.28 -10.22 -39.00
N GLY A 682 8.76 -10.48 -37.78
CA GLY A 682 8.62 -11.77 -37.10
C GLY A 682 9.70 -12.81 -37.47
N THR A 683 10.68 -12.47 -38.31
CA THR A 683 11.88 -13.31 -38.49
C THR A 683 12.66 -13.33 -37.17
N ALA A 684 13.00 -14.52 -36.67
CA ALA A 684 13.79 -14.65 -35.45
C ALA A 684 15.20 -14.07 -35.65
N CYS A 685 15.59 -13.20 -34.73
CA CYS A 685 16.94 -12.71 -34.54
C CYS A 685 17.39 -13.05 -33.11
N GLY A 686 18.58 -12.64 -32.70
CA GLY A 686 18.91 -12.64 -31.29
C GLY A 686 20.25 -12.00 -30.98
N ASP A 687 20.32 -11.30 -29.85
CA ASP A 687 21.55 -10.68 -29.34
C ASP A 687 22.30 -11.59 -28.33
N GLY A 688 21.58 -12.55 -27.74
CA GLY A 688 22.12 -13.54 -26.81
C GLY A 688 21.72 -13.30 -25.34
N ASP A 689 20.91 -12.29 -25.04
CA ASP A 689 20.30 -12.05 -23.74
C ASP A 689 18.98 -12.83 -23.60
N ALA A 690 19.05 -14.01 -22.97
CA ALA A 690 17.91 -14.87 -22.71
C ALA A 690 16.84 -14.25 -21.77
N CYS A 691 17.08 -13.06 -21.21
CA CYS A 691 16.16 -12.35 -20.32
C CYS A 691 15.31 -11.31 -21.02
N ASN A 692 15.61 -10.95 -22.28
CA ASN A 692 14.77 -10.03 -23.05
C ASN A 692 13.69 -10.75 -23.90
N GLY A 693 13.64 -12.08 -23.84
CA GLY A 693 12.66 -12.92 -24.55
C GLY A 693 13.15 -13.38 -25.93
N ALA A 694 12.31 -14.10 -26.68
CA ALA A 694 12.68 -14.52 -28.03
C ALA A 694 12.55 -13.34 -29.01
N GLU A 695 13.66 -12.86 -29.53
CA GLU A 695 13.76 -11.62 -30.29
C GLU A 695 13.31 -11.80 -31.75
N THR A 696 12.67 -10.76 -32.31
CA THR A 696 12.22 -10.79 -33.70
C THR A 696 12.48 -9.48 -34.44
N CYS A 697 12.75 -9.59 -35.74
CA CYS A 697 12.88 -8.44 -36.62
C CYS A 697 11.55 -7.70 -36.72
N ASN A 698 11.56 -6.40 -36.49
CA ASN A 698 10.42 -5.52 -36.73
C ASN A 698 10.33 -5.15 -38.24
N ALA A 699 9.26 -4.44 -38.62
CA ALA A 699 9.04 -4.03 -40.01
C ALA A 699 10.05 -3.00 -40.57
N ALA A 700 10.90 -2.42 -39.71
CA ALA A 700 11.98 -1.50 -40.09
C ALA A 700 13.36 -2.19 -40.17
N GLY A 701 13.43 -3.52 -40.05
CA GLY A 701 14.69 -4.27 -40.13
C GLY A 701 15.58 -4.14 -38.90
N THR A 702 15.03 -3.76 -37.75
CA THR A 702 15.74 -3.81 -36.45
C THR A 702 15.31 -5.06 -35.67
N CYS A 703 16.26 -5.73 -35.02
CA CYS A 703 15.94 -6.75 -34.03
C CYS A 703 15.25 -6.09 -32.84
N SER A 704 14.18 -6.69 -32.32
CA SER A 704 13.41 -6.18 -31.19
C SER A 704 13.18 -7.31 -30.19
N ALA A 705 13.48 -7.03 -28.92
CA ALA A 705 13.30 -7.95 -27.80
C ALA A 705 11.88 -8.50 -27.74
N GLY A 706 11.74 -9.72 -27.21
CA GLY A 706 10.47 -10.38 -27.03
C GLY A 706 9.74 -9.93 -25.75
N ALA A 707 8.86 -10.79 -25.25
CA ALA A 707 8.40 -10.71 -23.87
C ALA A 707 9.43 -11.42 -22.97
N PRO A 708 9.97 -10.76 -21.92
CA PRO A 708 10.85 -11.39 -20.94
C PRO A 708 10.25 -12.67 -20.34
N PRO A 709 11.07 -13.71 -20.07
CA PRO A 709 10.58 -14.89 -19.36
C PRO A 709 10.21 -14.53 -17.92
N VAL A 710 9.05 -15.01 -17.46
CA VAL A 710 8.67 -14.93 -16.04
C VAL A 710 9.52 -15.94 -15.28
N CYS A 711 10.48 -15.45 -14.50
CA CYS A 711 11.41 -16.30 -13.74
C CYS A 711 10.91 -16.71 -12.35
N ALA A 712 9.81 -16.11 -11.88
CA ALA A 712 9.18 -16.48 -10.62
C ALA A 712 8.70 -17.95 -10.67
N ASP A 713 9.23 -18.83 -9.82
CA ASP A 713 8.76 -20.22 -9.72
C ASP A 713 7.71 -20.44 -8.62
N GLY A 714 7.48 -19.44 -7.78
CA GLY A 714 6.50 -19.46 -6.70
C GLY A 714 6.99 -20.14 -5.41
N ASN A 715 8.27 -20.50 -5.32
CA ASN A 715 8.88 -21.00 -4.09
C ASN A 715 9.52 -19.84 -3.30
N PRO A 716 8.98 -19.46 -2.12
CA PRO A 716 9.53 -18.36 -1.31
C PRO A 716 10.96 -18.62 -0.80
N CYS A 717 11.49 -19.84 -0.97
CA CYS A 717 12.87 -20.18 -0.64
C CYS A 717 13.87 -20.04 -1.79
N THR A 718 13.46 -19.49 -2.93
CA THR A 718 14.34 -19.09 -4.03
C THR A 718 14.25 -17.58 -4.31
N ALA A 719 15.42 -16.95 -4.41
CA ALA A 719 15.59 -15.61 -4.96
C ALA A 719 15.64 -15.74 -6.49
N ASP A 720 14.50 -15.49 -7.11
CA ASP A 720 14.35 -15.62 -8.56
C ASP A 720 14.93 -14.42 -9.29
N SER A 721 15.78 -14.69 -10.26
CA SER A 721 16.52 -13.70 -11.03
C SER A 721 16.62 -14.12 -12.49
N CYS A 722 16.95 -13.18 -13.38
CA CYS A 722 17.29 -13.53 -14.75
C CYS A 722 18.74 -13.14 -15.06
N SER A 723 19.50 -14.10 -15.58
CA SER A 723 20.89 -13.98 -15.99
C SER A 723 20.95 -13.98 -17.52
N PRO A 724 21.36 -12.88 -18.19
CA PRO A 724 21.34 -12.78 -19.65
C PRO A 724 21.96 -13.96 -20.40
N ALA A 725 23.06 -14.52 -19.88
CA ALA A 725 23.76 -15.65 -20.50
C ALA A 725 23.11 -17.04 -20.28
N THR A 726 22.10 -17.16 -19.40
CA THR A 726 21.53 -18.46 -18.99
C THR A 726 20.01 -18.49 -18.84
N GLY A 727 19.32 -17.34 -18.93
CA GLY A 727 17.89 -17.20 -18.62
C GLY A 727 17.64 -17.15 -17.12
N CYS A 728 16.47 -17.64 -16.69
CA CYS A 728 16.06 -17.65 -15.30
C CYS A 728 16.99 -18.47 -14.40
N VAL A 729 17.31 -17.92 -13.23
CA VAL A 729 18.17 -18.51 -12.20
C VAL A 729 17.54 -18.28 -10.84
N ASN A 730 17.14 -19.39 -10.22
CA ASN A 730 16.35 -19.42 -9.00
C ASN A 730 17.29 -19.87 -7.87
N ALA A 731 17.85 -18.90 -7.14
CA ALA A 731 18.95 -19.14 -6.22
C ALA A 731 18.44 -19.34 -4.78
N PRO A 732 18.81 -20.42 -4.07
CA PRO A 732 18.39 -20.62 -2.67
C PRO A 732 18.63 -19.39 -1.79
N VAL A 733 17.59 -18.94 -1.08
CA VAL A 733 17.72 -17.87 -0.07
C VAL A 733 18.52 -18.35 1.14
N THR A 734 18.92 -17.40 2.00
CA THR A 734 19.62 -17.72 3.25
C THR A 734 18.81 -18.69 4.10
N ALA A 735 19.43 -19.81 4.50
CA ALA A 735 18.77 -20.80 5.34
C ALA A 735 18.32 -20.20 6.68
N GLY A 736 17.07 -20.47 7.08
CA GLY A 736 16.41 -19.84 8.22
C GLY A 736 15.48 -18.66 7.86
N ALA A 737 15.42 -18.22 6.59
CA ALA A 737 14.36 -17.33 6.13
C ALA A 737 12.98 -18.00 6.28
N GLY A 738 11.96 -17.24 6.69
CA GLY A 738 10.60 -17.78 6.85
C GLY A 738 9.91 -18.05 5.51
N CYS A 739 9.10 -19.11 5.44
CA CYS A 739 8.44 -19.55 4.20
C CYS A 739 7.03 -20.12 4.41
N GLY A 740 6.34 -19.70 5.47
CA GLY A 740 5.11 -20.31 5.98
C GLY A 740 4.05 -20.62 4.93
N ASP A 741 3.51 -21.84 4.97
CA ASP A 741 2.47 -22.34 4.07
C ASP A 741 1.04 -21.96 4.52
N GLY A 742 0.93 -21.23 5.63
CA GLY A 742 -0.33 -20.83 6.27
C GLY A 742 -0.90 -21.86 7.25
N ASN A 743 -0.23 -23.00 7.45
CA ASN A 743 -0.69 -24.06 8.35
C ASN A 743 -0.03 -23.93 9.74
N PRO A 744 -0.75 -23.48 10.79
CA PRO A 744 -0.18 -23.30 12.12
C PRO A 744 0.28 -24.62 12.77
N CYS A 745 -0.14 -25.78 12.27
CA CYS A 745 0.10 -27.08 12.90
C CYS A 745 1.51 -27.62 12.69
N ASN A 746 2.24 -27.19 11.65
CA ASN A 746 3.63 -27.63 11.44
C ASN A 746 4.67 -26.78 12.20
N GLY A 747 4.27 -25.58 12.64
CA GLY A 747 5.15 -24.59 13.27
C GLY A 747 6.07 -23.90 12.27
N ALA A 748 6.26 -22.58 12.46
CA ALA A 748 6.86 -21.64 11.51
C ALA A 748 7.93 -22.23 10.57
N GLU A 749 7.56 -22.37 9.29
CA GLU A 749 8.39 -22.98 8.26
C GLU A 749 9.61 -22.12 7.95
N THR A 750 10.76 -22.76 7.76
CA THR A 750 11.99 -22.10 7.35
C THR A 750 12.64 -22.73 6.13
N CYS A 751 13.26 -21.88 5.31
CA CYS A 751 14.02 -22.30 4.15
C CYS A 751 15.27 -23.08 4.59
N ASN A 752 15.42 -24.29 4.06
CA ASN A 752 16.64 -25.07 4.26
C ASN A 752 17.74 -24.64 3.26
N ALA A 753 18.97 -25.09 3.50
CA ALA A 753 20.15 -24.72 2.70
C ALA A 753 20.15 -25.26 1.24
N ALA A 754 19.10 -25.98 0.81
CA ALA A 754 18.88 -26.39 -0.58
C ALA A 754 17.80 -25.54 -1.28
N GLY A 755 17.26 -24.51 -0.64
CA GLY A 755 16.24 -23.63 -1.22
C GLY A 755 14.83 -24.22 -1.21
N ALA A 756 14.57 -25.20 -0.35
CA ALA A 756 13.22 -25.74 -0.16
C ALA A 756 12.68 -25.35 1.23
N CYS A 757 11.40 -25.05 1.30
CA CYS A 757 10.70 -24.77 2.55
C CYS A 757 10.58 -26.04 3.41
N ALA A 758 10.77 -25.92 4.72
CA ALA A 758 10.66 -27.02 5.67
C ALA A 758 9.84 -26.61 6.90
N ALA A 759 8.86 -27.43 7.25
CA ALA A 759 8.09 -27.35 8.48
C ALA A 759 9.00 -27.28 9.73
N GLY A 760 8.58 -26.50 10.71
CA GLY A 760 9.25 -26.35 11.99
C GLY A 760 8.91 -27.47 12.99
N THR A 761 8.75 -27.08 14.25
CA THR A 761 8.28 -27.98 15.31
C THR A 761 6.76 -27.95 15.35
N ALA A 762 6.12 -29.11 15.13
CA ALA A 762 4.67 -29.22 15.13
C ALA A 762 4.02 -28.66 16.42
N LEU A 763 2.90 -27.96 16.26
CA LEU A 763 2.17 -27.32 17.34
C LEU A 763 1.56 -28.38 18.29
N SER A 764 1.88 -28.27 19.58
CA SER A 764 1.25 -29.10 20.62
C SER A 764 -0.07 -28.46 21.04
N CYS A 765 -1.16 -29.20 20.93
CA CYS A 765 -2.51 -28.74 21.28
C CYS A 765 -3.09 -29.36 22.56
N ASP A 766 -2.31 -30.23 23.23
CA ASP A 766 -2.62 -30.78 24.55
C ASP A 766 -2.83 -29.63 25.56
N ASP A 767 -4.07 -29.44 26.03
CA ASP A 767 -4.42 -28.43 27.03
C ASP A 767 -4.40 -28.97 28.47
N GLY A 768 -4.01 -30.25 28.65
CA GLY A 768 -3.99 -30.93 29.94
C GLY A 768 -5.36 -31.30 30.51
N ASN A 769 -6.47 -30.96 29.83
CA ASN A 769 -7.81 -31.30 30.29
C ASN A 769 -8.26 -32.65 29.71
N VAL A 770 -8.33 -33.67 30.57
CA VAL A 770 -8.78 -35.03 30.20
C VAL A 770 -10.23 -35.12 29.71
N CYS A 771 -10.98 -34.02 29.75
CA CYS A 771 -12.34 -33.89 29.20
C CYS A 771 -12.42 -33.20 27.83
N THR A 772 -11.28 -32.84 27.23
CA THR A 772 -11.14 -32.45 25.84
C THR A 772 -10.39 -33.53 25.04
N ALA A 773 -10.61 -33.54 23.73
CA ALA A 773 -9.91 -34.35 22.75
C ALA A 773 -9.23 -33.39 21.77
N ASP A 774 -7.92 -33.30 21.90
CA ASP A 774 -7.15 -32.25 21.25
C ASP A 774 -6.70 -32.64 19.86
N SER A 775 -6.77 -31.68 18.96
CA SER A 775 -6.43 -31.84 17.56
C SER A 775 -5.89 -30.53 17.01
N CYS A 776 -5.10 -30.60 15.94
CA CYS A 776 -4.67 -29.40 15.23
C CYS A 776 -5.32 -29.34 13.85
N SER A 777 -6.00 -28.23 13.59
CA SER A 777 -6.69 -27.88 12.36
C SER A 777 -5.77 -27.01 11.48
N PRO A 778 -5.41 -27.46 10.26
CA PRO A 778 -4.56 -26.69 9.35
C PRO A 778 -5.08 -25.32 8.92
N ALA A 779 -6.32 -24.97 9.26
CA ALA A 779 -6.94 -23.67 8.96
C ALA A 779 -7.23 -22.82 10.22
N SER A 780 -7.06 -23.36 11.43
CA SER A 780 -7.48 -22.67 12.67
C SER A 780 -6.64 -22.96 13.92
N GLY A 781 -5.52 -23.69 13.80
CA GLY A 781 -4.67 -24.03 14.95
C GLY A 781 -5.29 -25.11 15.82
N CYS A 782 -5.11 -25.01 17.14
CA CYS A 782 -5.60 -26.01 18.08
C CYS A 782 -7.14 -26.01 18.19
N VAL A 783 -7.72 -27.22 18.23
CA VAL A 783 -9.14 -27.48 18.29
C VAL A 783 -9.38 -28.59 19.32
N ASN A 784 -9.87 -28.18 20.48
CA ASN A 784 -9.98 -29.03 21.66
C ASN A 784 -11.46 -29.35 21.85
N THR A 785 -11.85 -30.58 21.50
CA THR A 785 -13.27 -30.96 21.37
C THR A 785 -13.74 -31.68 22.63
N PRO A 786 -14.83 -31.27 23.30
CA PRO A 786 -15.36 -31.98 24.46
C PRO A 786 -15.55 -33.48 24.21
N VAL A 787 -15.00 -34.32 25.09
CA VAL A 787 -15.21 -35.78 25.04
C VAL A 787 -16.64 -36.13 25.40
N SER A 788 -17.06 -37.37 25.12
CA SER A 788 -18.40 -37.85 25.47
C SER A 788 -18.73 -37.64 26.95
N ALA A 789 -19.84 -36.96 27.24
CA ALA A 789 -20.30 -36.75 28.61
C ALA A 789 -20.45 -38.09 29.36
N GLY A 790 -19.98 -38.14 30.62
CA GLY A 790 -19.85 -39.39 31.38
C GLY A 790 -18.51 -40.11 31.25
N THR A 791 -17.55 -39.58 30.47
CA THR A 791 -16.16 -40.05 30.48
C THR A 791 -15.52 -39.73 31.84
N SER A 792 -14.76 -40.67 32.43
CA SER A 792 -14.17 -40.52 33.76
C SER A 792 -12.95 -39.58 33.78
N CYS A 793 -12.88 -38.66 34.74
CA CYS A 793 -11.86 -37.60 34.79
C CYS A 793 -11.28 -37.37 36.20
N GLY A 794 -10.91 -38.44 36.91
CA GLY A 794 -10.56 -38.35 38.33
C GLY A 794 -9.46 -37.31 38.67
N ASP A 795 -9.76 -36.39 39.58
CA ASP A 795 -8.82 -35.38 40.10
C ASP A 795 -7.94 -35.94 41.23
N GLY A 796 -8.39 -37.02 41.87
CA GLY A 796 -7.68 -37.75 42.90
C GLY A 796 -8.22 -37.57 44.32
N ASP A 797 -9.21 -36.70 44.54
CA ASP A 797 -9.97 -36.59 45.78
C ASP A 797 -11.16 -37.56 45.79
N ALA A 798 -10.90 -38.80 46.20
CA ALA A 798 -11.89 -39.87 46.31
C ALA A 798 -13.07 -39.53 47.26
N CYS A 799 -13.00 -38.44 48.02
CA CYS A 799 -14.11 -37.95 48.85
C CYS A 799 -15.14 -37.12 48.09
N ASN A 800 -14.82 -36.57 46.91
CA ASN A 800 -15.78 -35.86 46.07
C ASN A 800 -16.63 -36.84 45.21
N GLY A 801 -16.11 -38.05 44.99
CA GLY A 801 -16.79 -39.18 44.35
C GLY A 801 -16.62 -39.19 42.83
N ALA A 802 -16.58 -40.40 42.24
CA ALA A 802 -16.15 -40.64 40.85
C ALA A 802 -16.61 -39.60 39.82
N GLU A 803 -15.63 -38.87 39.30
CA GLU A 803 -15.73 -37.64 38.56
C GLU A 803 -15.95 -37.90 37.06
N THR A 804 -16.82 -37.13 36.42
CA THR A 804 -17.11 -37.30 34.99
C THR A 804 -17.17 -36.00 34.21
N CYS A 805 -16.75 -36.06 32.96
CA CYS A 805 -16.83 -34.97 32.00
C CYS A 805 -18.29 -34.63 31.72
N ASN A 806 -18.65 -33.35 31.83
CA ASN A 806 -19.95 -32.85 31.43
C ASN A 806 -20.00 -32.59 29.91
N ALA A 807 -21.17 -32.22 29.39
CA ALA A 807 -21.36 -31.97 27.95
C ALA A 807 -20.66 -30.71 27.40
N ALA A 808 -20.02 -29.92 28.27
CA ALA A 808 -19.23 -28.73 27.89
C ALA A 808 -17.70 -28.99 27.99
N GLY A 809 -17.27 -30.24 28.23
CA GLY A 809 -15.85 -30.58 28.28
C GLY A 809 -15.14 -30.23 29.59
N ALA A 810 -15.88 -29.87 30.64
CA ALA A 810 -15.32 -29.68 31.98
C ALA A 810 -15.52 -30.94 32.84
N CYS A 811 -14.51 -31.31 33.62
CA CYS A 811 -14.66 -32.35 34.62
C CYS A 811 -15.57 -31.89 35.77
N THR A 812 -16.47 -32.77 36.22
CA THR A 812 -17.38 -32.48 37.34
C THR A 812 -17.28 -33.56 38.42
N PRO A 813 -17.07 -33.18 39.70
CA PRO A 813 -17.11 -34.09 40.83
C PRO A 813 -18.43 -34.88 40.91
N GLY A 814 -18.35 -36.10 41.44
CA GLY A 814 -19.49 -37.00 41.59
C GLY A 814 -20.32 -36.72 42.85
N THR A 815 -20.84 -37.80 43.45
CA THR A 815 -21.56 -37.72 44.73
C THR A 815 -20.58 -37.87 45.88
N ALA A 816 -20.38 -36.79 46.64
CA ALA A 816 -19.43 -36.75 47.75
C ALA A 816 -19.70 -37.82 48.82
N VAL A 817 -18.61 -38.35 49.39
CA VAL A 817 -18.63 -39.44 50.38
C VAL A 817 -19.17 -38.94 51.72
N SER A 818 -20.43 -39.27 52.00
CA SER A 818 -21.10 -38.90 53.25
C SER A 818 -20.68 -39.83 54.40
N CYS A 819 -19.80 -39.33 55.27
CA CYS A 819 -19.39 -40.06 56.47
C CYS A 819 -20.42 -39.95 57.60
N PRO A 820 -20.84 -41.07 58.22
CA PRO A 820 -21.80 -41.04 59.33
C PRO A 820 -21.17 -40.38 60.57
N PRO A 821 -21.96 -39.70 61.43
CA PRO A 821 -21.45 -39.07 62.64
C PRO A 821 -20.81 -40.10 63.61
N SER A 822 -19.77 -39.66 64.31
CA SER A 822 -19.08 -40.46 65.32
C SER A 822 -19.95 -40.69 66.55
N ALA A 823 -19.96 -41.93 67.05
CA ALA A 823 -20.55 -42.29 68.35
C ALA A 823 -19.57 -42.13 69.54
N VAL A 824 -18.36 -41.60 69.28
CA VAL A 824 -17.34 -41.34 70.31
C VAL A 824 -17.26 -39.83 70.57
N PRO A 825 -17.46 -39.35 71.80
CA PRO A 825 -17.28 -37.94 72.16
C PRO A 825 -15.91 -37.41 71.75
N CYS A 826 -15.86 -36.15 71.34
CA CYS A 826 -14.65 -35.47 70.85
C CYS A 826 -13.93 -36.12 69.68
N ARG A 827 -14.65 -36.90 68.86
CA ARG A 827 -14.18 -37.41 67.57
C ARG A 827 -15.22 -37.18 66.49
N VAL A 828 -14.77 -37.01 65.26
CA VAL A 828 -15.60 -36.92 64.06
C VAL A 828 -15.08 -37.86 63.00
N ASN A 829 -15.96 -38.38 62.15
CA ASN A 829 -15.53 -39.08 60.95
C ASN A 829 -15.32 -38.06 59.83
N THR A 830 -14.16 -38.11 59.19
CA THR A 830 -13.80 -37.28 58.04
C THR A 830 -13.31 -38.21 56.93
N CYS A 831 -13.65 -37.92 55.69
CA CYS A 831 -13.20 -38.73 54.57
C CYS A 831 -11.71 -38.46 54.26
N ASP A 832 -10.92 -39.51 54.05
CA ASP A 832 -9.53 -39.43 53.57
C ASP A 832 -9.51 -39.29 52.05
N ARG A 833 -8.98 -38.16 51.55
CA ARG A 833 -8.98 -37.81 50.12
C ARG A 833 -8.32 -38.87 49.24
N ALA A 834 -7.33 -39.60 49.73
CA ALA A 834 -6.54 -40.53 48.93
C ALA A 834 -7.17 -41.93 48.82
N SER A 835 -8.12 -42.30 49.69
CA SER A 835 -8.78 -43.62 49.66
C SER A 835 -10.30 -43.58 49.63
N GLY A 836 -10.93 -42.45 49.98
CA GLY A 836 -12.38 -42.34 50.15
C GLY A 836 -12.89 -42.95 51.47
N ASP A 837 -12.00 -43.40 52.36
CA ASP A 837 -12.39 -44.01 53.64
C ASP A 837 -12.78 -42.95 54.68
N CYS A 838 -13.86 -43.21 55.43
CA CYS A 838 -14.23 -42.40 56.59
C CYS A 838 -13.33 -42.73 57.79
N VAL A 839 -12.33 -41.88 58.03
CA VAL A 839 -11.36 -42.00 59.13
C VAL A 839 -11.78 -41.17 60.35
N LEU A 840 -11.49 -41.68 61.54
CA LEU A 840 -11.92 -41.08 62.82
C LEU A 840 -10.84 -40.13 63.36
N VAL A 841 -11.09 -38.82 63.30
CA VAL A 841 -10.17 -37.75 63.75
C VAL A 841 -10.66 -37.08 65.03
N ASN A 842 -9.79 -36.31 65.70
CA ASN A 842 -10.18 -35.49 66.85
C ASN A 842 -11.17 -34.40 66.41
N ALA A 843 -12.22 -34.15 67.20
CA ALA A 843 -13.04 -32.96 67.05
C ALA A 843 -12.25 -31.69 67.42
N THR A 844 -12.66 -30.54 66.90
CA THR A 844 -12.03 -29.24 67.18
C THR A 844 -12.02 -28.95 68.69
N ALA A 845 -10.88 -28.49 69.21
CA ALA A 845 -10.77 -28.10 70.61
C ALA A 845 -11.76 -26.97 70.92
N GLY A 846 -12.50 -27.10 72.03
CA GLY A 846 -13.58 -26.19 72.41
C GLY A 846 -14.99 -26.63 71.96
N THR A 847 -15.13 -27.61 71.06
CA THR A 847 -16.43 -28.24 70.73
C THR A 847 -17.06 -28.83 71.99
N LEU A 848 -18.37 -28.66 72.16
CA LEU A 848 -19.12 -29.21 73.30
C LEU A 848 -19.15 -30.73 73.26
N CYS A 849 -19.10 -31.35 74.43
CA CYS A 849 -19.20 -32.79 74.62
C CYS A 849 -19.91 -33.10 75.95
N ASP A 850 -20.14 -34.38 76.20
CA ASP A 850 -20.72 -34.96 77.40
C ASP A 850 -19.89 -36.23 77.68
N ASP A 851 -19.28 -36.34 78.87
CA ASP A 851 -18.50 -37.53 79.26
C ASP A 851 -19.34 -38.60 80.01
N GLY A 852 -20.59 -38.27 80.33
CA GLY A 852 -21.54 -39.11 81.07
C GLY A 852 -21.56 -38.86 82.59
N GLU A 853 -20.67 -38.05 83.16
CA GLU A 853 -20.64 -37.74 84.59
C GLU A 853 -21.49 -36.50 84.94
N LEU A 854 -22.77 -36.74 85.24
CA LEU A 854 -23.70 -35.70 85.68
C LEU A 854 -23.15 -34.84 86.85
N CYS A 855 -23.33 -33.52 86.74
CA CYS A 855 -22.85 -32.48 87.67
C CYS A 855 -21.34 -32.13 87.61
N ASN A 856 -20.63 -32.40 86.51
CA ASN A 856 -19.22 -32.02 86.32
C ASN A 856 -19.00 -30.57 85.76
N GLY A 857 -19.95 -30.00 85.01
CA GLY A 857 -19.84 -28.66 84.40
C GLY A 857 -20.53 -28.57 83.03
N VAL A 858 -19.91 -27.83 82.11
CA VAL A 858 -20.17 -27.93 80.65
C VAL A 858 -18.85 -28.33 80.02
N GLU A 859 -18.74 -29.58 79.57
CA GLU A 859 -17.50 -30.13 79.06
C GLU A 859 -17.20 -29.66 77.63
N ARG A 860 -15.91 -29.66 77.30
CA ARG A 860 -15.41 -29.33 75.96
C ARG A 860 -14.29 -30.27 75.56
N CYS A 861 -14.10 -30.41 74.26
CA CYS A 861 -12.98 -31.16 73.70
C CYS A 861 -11.66 -30.43 73.90
N ASP A 862 -10.64 -31.14 74.36
CA ASP A 862 -9.26 -30.66 74.37
C ASP A 862 -8.56 -30.91 73.01
N THR A 863 -7.30 -30.47 72.89
CA THR A 863 -6.50 -30.70 71.67
C THR A 863 -6.04 -32.15 71.49
N ALA A 864 -6.16 -33.00 72.51
CA ALA A 864 -5.89 -34.44 72.42
C ALA A 864 -7.13 -35.25 71.96
N GLY A 865 -8.30 -34.62 71.88
CA GLY A 865 -9.57 -35.28 71.53
C GLY A 865 -10.16 -36.06 72.70
N ALA A 866 -9.93 -35.57 73.93
CA ALA A 866 -10.65 -35.99 75.14
C ALA A 866 -11.72 -34.95 75.48
N CYS A 867 -12.85 -35.41 76.00
CA CYS A 867 -13.82 -34.54 76.66
C CYS A 867 -13.27 -34.17 78.05
N VAL A 868 -13.25 -32.89 78.41
CA VAL A 868 -12.71 -32.42 79.70
C VAL A 868 -13.72 -31.55 80.45
N MET A 869 -13.86 -31.83 81.75
CA MET A 869 -14.82 -31.19 82.66
C MET A 869 -14.72 -29.66 82.66
N GLY A 870 -15.88 -29.00 82.71
CA GLY A 870 -15.97 -27.55 82.89
C GLY A 870 -15.66 -27.09 84.33
N ALA A 871 -15.56 -25.78 84.53
CA ALA A 871 -15.48 -25.19 85.87
C ALA A 871 -16.89 -24.91 86.42
N LEU A 872 -17.26 -25.56 87.52
CA LEU A 872 -18.53 -25.33 88.23
C LEU A 872 -18.57 -23.93 88.88
N PRO A 873 -19.60 -23.10 88.62
CA PRO A 873 -19.84 -21.88 89.37
C PRO A 873 -20.35 -22.18 90.80
N ASP A 874 -19.59 -21.75 91.81
CA ASP A 874 -19.95 -21.60 93.24
C ASP A 874 -21.04 -22.53 93.84
N GLY A 875 -20.63 -23.77 94.16
CA GLY A 875 -21.04 -24.41 95.43
C GLY A 875 -22.46 -25.00 95.53
N GLY A 876 -23.16 -25.24 94.42
CA GLY A 876 -24.43 -25.96 94.41
C GLY A 876 -24.30 -27.45 94.78
N LEU A 877 -25.27 -27.99 95.54
CA LEU A 877 -25.35 -29.42 95.89
C LEU A 877 -26.27 -30.16 94.91
N CYS A 878 -25.78 -31.18 94.22
CA CYS A 878 -26.63 -32.16 93.52
C CYS A 878 -27.19 -33.20 94.51
N SER A 879 -28.49 -33.50 94.44
CA SER A 879 -29.15 -34.46 95.34
C SER A 879 -30.14 -35.37 94.60
N ASP A 880 -29.85 -36.67 94.62
CA ASP A 880 -30.69 -37.88 94.46
C ASP A 880 -31.94 -37.89 93.54
N ALA A 881 -31.94 -38.90 92.66
CA ALA A 881 -33.09 -39.68 92.15
C ALA A 881 -34.21 -38.93 91.39
N GLY A 882 -34.55 -39.28 90.14
CA GLY A 882 -34.62 -40.62 89.56
C GLY A 882 -35.95 -40.76 88.78
N ASP A 883 -36.21 -41.99 88.31
CA ASP A 883 -37.36 -42.40 87.47
C ASP A 883 -37.32 -41.91 86.01
N ALA A 884 -37.89 -42.72 85.11
CA ALA A 884 -37.82 -42.52 83.66
C ALA A 884 -39.20 -42.74 83.03
N GLY A 885 -39.85 -41.66 82.62
CA GLY A 885 -41.19 -41.72 82.05
C GLY A 885 -41.62 -40.46 81.31
N ASP A 886 -41.88 -40.64 80.01
CA ASP A 886 -42.91 -39.96 79.21
C ASP A 886 -43.06 -38.43 79.33
N ALA A 887 -42.50 -37.72 78.35
CA ALA A 887 -42.67 -36.28 78.21
C ALA A 887 -43.68 -35.95 77.09
N SER A 888 -44.89 -35.53 77.47
CA SER A 888 -45.80 -34.77 76.62
C SER A 888 -46.17 -33.45 77.28
N ASP A 889 -46.22 -32.39 76.48
CA ASP A 889 -46.43 -30.96 76.77
C ASP A 889 -47.11 -30.51 78.07
N VAL A 890 -46.65 -29.37 78.62
CA VAL A 890 -47.49 -28.15 78.76
C VAL A 890 -46.66 -26.87 79.08
N ALA A 891 -46.65 -25.95 78.11
CA ALA A 891 -46.82 -24.46 78.11
C ALA A 891 -46.46 -23.52 79.31
N VAL A 892 -46.71 -22.21 79.09
CA VAL A 892 -46.53 -21.00 79.95
C VAL A 892 -45.09 -20.43 79.91
N THR A 893 -44.71 -19.34 79.21
CA THR A 893 -45.25 -18.01 78.76
C THR A 893 -44.71 -16.80 79.56
N ASP A 894 -44.59 -15.66 78.86
CA ASP A 894 -44.43 -14.27 79.33
C ASP A 894 -43.01 -13.81 79.81
N VAL A 895 -42.34 -12.67 79.46
CA VAL A 895 -42.62 -11.30 78.87
C VAL A 895 -42.19 -10.19 79.88
N PRO A 896 -41.65 -8.98 79.53
CA PRO A 896 -40.85 -8.46 78.38
C PRO A 896 -39.72 -7.44 78.81
N SER A 897 -39.45 -6.39 78.00
CA SER A 897 -38.79 -5.07 78.30
C SER A 897 -37.26 -5.03 78.57
N ASP A 898 -36.48 -3.96 78.31
CA ASP A 898 -36.63 -2.70 77.51
C ASP A 898 -35.20 -2.27 77.07
N VAL A 899 -34.92 -1.89 75.82
CA VAL A 899 -35.06 -0.55 75.16
C VAL A 899 -34.13 0.56 75.69
N THR A 900 -33.27 1.10 74.80
CA THR A 900 -32.77 2.50 74.79
C THR A 900 -32.36 2.92 73.37
N GLU A 901 -32.90 4.05 72.88
CA GLU A 901 -32.46 4.99 71.80
C GLU A 901 -32.03 4.41 70.41
N ALA A 902 -32.51 4.81 69.21
CA ALA A 902 -33.03 6.09 68.66
C ALA A 902 -31.93 7.17 68.42
N GLU A 903 -31.96 8.06 67.41
CA GLU A 903 -32.91 8.49 66.35
C GLU A 903 -32.11 8.72 65.01
N ASP A 904 -32.58 8.95 63.77
CA ASP A 904 -33.91 9.08 63.12
C ASP A 904 -33.84 8.97 61.54
N VAL A 905 -34.99 8.90 60.84
CA VAL A 905 -35.44 9.58 59.56
C VAL A 905 -34.49 9.76 58.33
N ALA A 906 -34.89 9.62 57.03
CA ALA A 906 -36.12 9.23 56.27
C ALA A 906 -35.71 8.88 54.79
N ASP A 907 -36.54 8.60 53.76
CA ASP A 907 -37.95 8.95 53.42
C ASP A 907 -38.63 7.93 52.44
N ALA A 908 -39.84 8.26 51.98
CA ALA A 908 -40.96 7.39 51.58
C ALA A 908 -40.91 6.53 50.29
N SER A 909 -41.90 5.63 50.22
CA SER A 909 -42.31 4.76 49.10
C SER A 909 -43.71 5.12 48.56
N ASP A 910 -43.94 4.98 47.25
CA ASP A 910 -45.27 4.97 46.59
C ASP A 910 -45.10 4.35 45.17
N VAL A 911 -46.06 3.75 44.44
CA VAL A 911 -47.53 3.63 44.54
C VAL A 911 -47.98 2.20 44.13
N THR A 912 -49.24 1.81 44.37
CA THR A 912 -49.77 0.43 44.20
C THR A 912 -51.05 0.29 43.35
N GLU A 913 -51.22 -0.88 42.72
CA GLU A 913 -52.48 -1.46 42.14
C GLU A 913 -53.09 -0.75 40.88
N ALA A 914 -54.05 -1.30 40.09
CA ALA A 914 -54.89 -2.51 40.24
C ALA A 914 -55.47 -3.08 38.89
N GLU A 915 -56.09 -4.27 38.99
CA GLU A 915 -57.25 -4.83 38.21
C GLU A 915 -57.19 -5.23 36.70
N ASP A 916 -57.59 -6.50 36.45
CA ASP A 916 -58.48 -7.12 35.41
C ASP A 916 -58.51 -6.60 33.93
N VAL A 917 -58.72 -7.42 32.88
CA VAL A 917 -59.72 -8.52 32.65
C VAL A 917 -59.17 -9.57 31.65
N ALA A 918 -59.78 -10.78 31.61
CA ALA A 918 -59.57 -11.86 30.62
C ALA A 918 -59.95 -11.47 29.15
N ASP A 919 -59.72 -12.24 28.08
CA ASP A 919 -60.20 -13.63 27.83
C ASP A 919 -59.67 -14.18 26.47
N ALA A 920 -59.71 -15.51 26.30
CA ALA A 920 -59.74 -16.28 25.04
C ALA A 920 -58.60 -16.16 23.98
N SER A 921 -58.26 -17.19 23.17
CA SER A 921 -58.51 -18.64 23.21
C SER A 921 -57.83 -19.34 22.00
N ASP A 922 -57.42 -20.60 22.14
CA ASP A 922 -57.27 -21.60 21.02
C ASP A 922 -56.18 -21.29 19.96
N VAL A 923 -55.65 -22.21 19.13
CA VAL A 923 -55.98 -23.61 18.81
C VAL A 923 -54.71 -24.50 18.80
N THR A 924 -54.89 -25.80 18.97
CA THR A 924 -53.90 -26.90 18.89
C THR A 924 -53.38 -27.28 17.49
N GLU A 925 -52.20 -27.92 17.45
CA GLU A 925 -51.79 -29.07 16.60
C GLU A 925 -51.83 -29.03 15.04
N ALA A 926 -50.70 -29.43 14.43
CA ALA A 926 -50.51 -30.38 13.29
C ALA A 926 -49.04 -30.24 12.79
N GLU A 927 -48.18 -31.26 12.70
CA GLU A 927 -48.23 -32.50 11.88
C GLU A 927 -48.23 -32.24 10.34
N ASP A 928 -47.51 -32.97 9.48
CA ASP A 928 -46.29 -33.82 9.59
C ASP A 928 -45.82 -34.20 8.14
N VAL A 929 -44.68 -34.91 8.00
CA VAL A 929 -44.21 -35.78 6.89
C VAL A 929 -43.75 -35.22 5.52
N ALA A 930 -42.73 -35.92 4.98
CA ALA A 930 -42.52 -36.30 3.57
C ALA A 930 -41.61 -35.48 2.62
N ASP A 931 -40.29 -35.68 2.79
CA ASP A 931 -39.34 -36.21 1.78
C ASP A 931 -39.82 -36.40 0.30
N ALA A 932 -39.06 -35.85 -0.66
CA ALA A 932 -38.94 -36.39 -2.03
C ALA A 932 -37.68 -35.92 -2.82
N ALA A 933 -36.63 -36.74 -2.79
CA ALA A 933 -35.71 -37.10 -3.90
C ALA A 933 -35.29 -36.10 -5.04
N MET A 934 -33.98 -35.86 -5.12
CA MET A 934 -33.09 -36.05 -6.31
C MET A 934 -33.57 -35.68 -7.72
N VAL A 935 -32.89 -34.70 -8.34
CA VAL A 935 -32.54 -34.72 -9.78
C VAL A 935 -31.07 -34.30 -9.92
N ASP A 936 -30.33 -35.01 -10.77
CA ASP A 936 -28.89 -34.87 -11.02
C ASP A 936 -28.66 -34.61 -12.53
N VAL A 937 -27.89 -33.57 -12.87
CA VAL A 937 -27.43 -33.26 -14.24
C VAL A 937 -26.08 -32.54 -14.20
N ASP A 938 -25.04 -33.20 -14.71
CA ASP A 938 -23.70 -32.67 -15.01
C ASP A 938 -23.71 -31.31 -15.76
N THR A 939 -22.83 -30.39 -15.38
CA THR A 939 -21.92 -29.73 -16.35
C THR A 939 -20.67 -29.15 -15.67
N ASP A 940 -19.48 -29.61 -16.08
CA ASP A 940 -18.22 -28.90 -15.81
C ASP A 940 -18.18 -27.51 -16.48
N VAL A 941 -17.49 -26.53 -15.86
CA VAL A 941 -16.31 -25.83 -16.41
C VAL A 941 -15.97 -24.57 -15.57
N VAL A 942 -14.77 -24.60 -14.98
CA VAL A 942 -13.86 -23.47 -14.66
C VAL A 942 -14.49 -22.15 -14.14
N LEU A 943 -14.37 -21.93 -12.83
CA LEU A 943 -14.16 -20.58 -12.27
C LEU A 943 -12.66 -20.24 -12.34
N GLY A 944 -12.35 -18.95 -12.51
CA GLY A 944 -10.99 -18.44 -12.57
C GLY A 944 -11.00 -16.92 -12.59
N ASP A 945 -10.91 -16.31 -11.41
CA ASP A 945 -11.04 -14.87 -11.23
C ASP A 945 -9.85 -14.08 -11.81
N ALA A 946 -10.14 -12.91 -12.36
CA ALA A 946 -9.15 -11.99 -12.93
C ALA A 946 -9.06 -10.71 -12.08
N GLY A 947 -8.37 -10.80 -10.94
CA GLY A 947 -7.93 -9.61 -10.20
C GLY A 947 -6.63 -9.07 -10.78
N VAL A 948 -6.61 -7.80 -11.23
CA VAL A 948 -5.39 -7.13 -11.72
C VAL A 948 -5.33 -5.68 -11.22
N ALA A 949 -4.39 -5.44 -10.31
CA ALA A 949 -3.86 -4.14 -9.89
C ALA A 949 -2.49 -4.42 -9.21
N ASP A 950 -1.46 -3.60 -9.30
CA ASP A 950 -1.24 -2.41 -10.15
C ASP A 950 0.26 -2.31 -10.53
N VAL A 951 0.65 -1.34 -11.36
CA VAL A 951 2.01 -1.17 -11.88
C VAL A 951 2.85 -0.23 -10.99
N ALA A 952 4.08 -0.65 -10.64
CA ALA A 952 5.07 0.20 -9.97
C ALA A 952 5.90 1.02 -10.99
N ASP A 953 6.14 2.31 -10.69
CA ASP A 953 6.91 3.24 -11.52
C ASP A 953 8.44 3.01 -11.39
N ALA A 954 9.18 3.25 -12.48
CA ALA A 954 10.64 3.17 -12.53
C ALA A 954 11.21 4.21 -13.51
N ARG A 955 11.52 5.41 -12.99
CA ARG A 955 12.05 6.53 -13.80
C ARG A 955 13.57 6.51 -13.89
N ALA A 956 14.10 6.73 -15.08
CA ALA A 956 15.52 6.99 -15.33
C ALA A 956 15.74 8.48 -15.67
N ASP A 957 16.86 9.06 -15.20
CA ASP A 957 17.21 10.48 -15.38
C ASP A 957 17.88 10.74 -16.73
N ALA A 958 17.58 11.89 -17.35
CA ALA A 958 18.12 12.32 -18.64
C ALA A 958 18.18 13.86 -18.74
N ARG A 959 19.25 14.46 -18.20
CA ARG A 959 19.55 15.89 -18.36
C ARG A 959 20.21 16.17 -19.71
N ALA A 960 19.77 17.25 -20.37
CA ALA A 960 20.45 17.82 -21.54
C ALA A 960 20.56 19.35 -21.41
N ASP A 961 21.78 19.87 -21.39
CA ASP A 961 22.05 21.31 -21.42
C ASP A 961 21.82 21.88 -22.83
N VAL A 962 21.17 23.04 -22.92
CA VAL A 962 21.21 23.90 -24.11
C VAL A 962 21.48 25.35 -23.67
N VAL A 963 22.42 26.00 -24.36
CA VAL A 963 22.96 27.32 -23.98
C VAL A 963 22.15 28.47 -24.58
N MET A 964 22.08 29.57 -23.82
CA MET A 964 21.44 30.85 -24.14
C MET A 964 21.74 31.42 -25.54
N ALA A 965 20.73 32.06 -26.14
CA ALA A 965 20.88 33.13 -27.13
C ALA A 965 19.86 34.25 -26.82
N ASP A 966 20.23 35.51 -27.04
CA ASP A 966 19.54 36.71 -26.55
C ASP A 966 19.27 37.73 -27.67
N ALA A 967 18.05 38.31 -27.71
CA ALA A 967 17.73 39.67 -28.19
C ALA A 967 16.22 39.97 -28.16
N GLY A 968 15.80 41.17 -27.67
CA GLY A 968 14.47 41.73 -28.00
C GLY A 968 13.79 42.65 -26.98
N LEU A 969 14.27 43.89 -26.79
CA LEU A 969 13.66 44.90 -25.90
C LEU A 969 12.78 45.94 -26.62
N GLN A 970 11.56 46.15 -26.11
CA GLN A 970 10.80 47.44 -25.99
C GLN A 970 9.39 47.12 -25.43
N ASP A 971 8.95 47.54 -24.24
CA ASP A 971 8.84 48.88 -23.62
C ASP A 971 7.61 49.71 -24.08
N ALA A 972 6.58 49.77 -23.22
CA ALA A 972 5.82 50.98 -22.84
C ALA A 972 4.75 50.64 -21.78
N SER A 973 4.37 51.58 -20.91
CA SER A 973 3.36 51.35 -19.84
C SER A 973 2.56 52.63 -19.47
N VAL A 974 1.61 52.48 -18.54
CA VAL A 974 0.88 53.51 -17.74
C VAL A 974 -0.47 54.06 -18.26
N GLY A 975 -1.55 53.66 -17.56
CA GLY A 975 -2.71 54.50 -17.12
C GLY A 975 -3.79 54.90 -18.14
N ALA A 976 -4.96 55.45 -17.75
CA ALA A 976 -5.68 55.44 -16.45
C ALA A 976 -7.09 56.10 -16.62
N ASP A 977 -7.98 55.88 -15.65
CA ASP A 977 -9.19 56.67 -15.31
C ASP A 977 -10.47 56.65 -16.19
N VAL A 978 -11.57 57.07 -15.54
CA VAL A 978 -13.02 56.81 -15.76
C VAL A 978 -13.78 58.11 -15.39
N PRO A 979 -14.89 58.57 -16.06
CA PRO A 979 -16.26 58.31 -15.53
C PRO A 979 -17.52 58.44 -16.45
N ASP A 980 -18.42 57.45 -16.32
CA ASP A 980 -19.86 57.52 -15.93
C ASP A 980 -21.02 58.13 -16.81
N ALA A 981 -22.23 57.63 -16.52
CA ALA A 981 -23.62 58.03 -16.85
C ALA A 981 -24.17 57.88 -18.31
N GLY A 982 -25.41 57.38 -18.54
CA GLY A 982 -26.38 56.71 -17.65
C GLY A 982 -27.84 56.69 -18.18
N VAL A 983 -28.66 55.69 -17.75
CA VAL A 983 -30.16 55.56 -17.78
C VAL A 983 -30.93 55.73 -19.13
N ASN A 984 -32.03 55.03 -19.47
CA ASN A 984 -33.18 54.61 -18.64
C ASN A 984 -34.19 53.62 -19.33
N ALA A 985 -34.98 52.91 -18.52
CA ALA A 985 -36.37 52.40 -18.74
C ALA A 985 -36.75 51.19 -19.67
N LEU A 986 -37.76 50.43 -19.19
CA LEU A 986 -38.54 49.29 -19.76
C LEU A 986 -39.95 49.79 -20.21
N PRO A 987 -41.02 48.99 -20.52
CA PRO A 987 -41.17 47.51 -20.67
C PRO A 987 -41.97 47.04 -21.93
N GLY A 988 -42.21 45.71 -22.09
CA GLY A 988 -43.28 45.21 -22.98
C GLY A 988 -43.24 43.71 -23.36
N ASP A 989 -44.07 42.90 -22.68
CA ASP A 989 -44.48 41.52 -23.01
C ASP A 989 -46.04 41.51 -23.09
N PRO A 990 -46.80 40.46 -23.47
CA PRO A 990 -46.45 39.11 -23.96
C PRO A 990 -47.22 38.64 -25.21
N ALA A 991 -46.91 37.43 -25.71
CA ALA A 991 -47.90 36.38 -26.11
C ALA A 991 -47.22 35.14 -26.73
N GLY A 992 -47.61 33.94 -26.29
CA GLY A 992 -47.21 32.66 -26.90
C GLY A 992 -48.32 31.99 -27.70
N CYS A 993 -47.97 31.05 -28.58
CA CYS A 993 -48.93 30.14 -29.22
C CYS A 993 -48.22 28.87 -29.72
N GLY A 994 -48.82 27.69 -29.53
CA GLY A 994 -48.25 26.42 -30.01
C GLY A 994 -49.32 25.37 -30.30
N CYS A 995 -49.09 24.49 -31.28
CA CYS A 995 -49.97 23.35 -31.57
C CYS A 995 -49.31 22.22 -32.38
N ARG A 996 -49.30 21.03 -31.76
CA ARG A 996 -49.58 19.68 -32.29
C ARG A 996 -48.87 19.12 -33.55
N ALA A 997 -48.27 17.94 -33.32
CA ALA A 997 -47.70 16.97 -34.26
C ALA A 997 -48.71 16.25 -35.19
N ALA A 998 -48.18 15.62 -36.27
CA ALA A 998 -48.68 14.33 -36.81
C ALA A 998 -47.74 13.65 -37.85
N GLY A 999 -47.33 12.38 -37.60
CA GLY A 999 -47.44 11.24 -38.54
C GLY A 999 -46.45 10.98 -39.72
N GLY A 1000 -45.66 9.88 -39.61
CA GLY A 1000 -45.20 9.02 -40.73
C GLY A 1000 -43.90 9.41 -41.49
N SER A 1001 -43.22 8.53 -42.26
CA SER A 1001 -43.36 7.07 -42.46
C SER A 1001 -42.16 6.46 -43.24
N SER A 1002 -41.92 5.15 -43.05
CA SER A 1002 -41.41 4.13 -44.02
C SER A 1002 -39.95 4.13 -44.59
N ASP A 1003 -39.28 3.01 -44.30
CA ASP A 1003 -38.53 2.09 -45.20
C ASP A 1003 -37.16 2.42 -45.83
N GLY A 1004 -36.28 1.40 -45.84
CA GLY A 1004 -34.96 1.42 -46.50
C GLY A 1004 -34.14 0.13 -46.36
N ARG A 1005 -34.58 -1.00 -46.96
CA ARG A 1005 -33.80 -2.26 -47.04
C ARG A 1005 -32.93 -2.32 -48.30
N LEU A 1006 -31.66 -2.74 -48.16
CA LEU A 1006 -30.89 -3.51 -49.15
C LEU A 1006 -29.91 -4.44 -48.41
N ALA A 1007 -29.41 -5.57 -48.92
CA ALA A 1007 -29.84 -6.62 -49.88
C ALA A 1007 -28.55 -7.28 -50.43
N LEU A 1008 -28.55 -8.61 -50.60
CA LEU A 1008 -27.33 -9.41 -50.78
C LEU A 1008 -27.21 -10.02 -52.20
N ALA A 1009 -26.06 -9.83 -52.89
CA ALA A 1009 -25.54 -10.66 -53.98
C ALA A 1009 -24.13 -10.18 -54.41
N GLY A 1010 -23.17 -10.99 -54.87
CA GLY A 1010 -23.09 -12.47 -54.89
C GLY A 1010 -22.75 -13.08 -56.27
N LEU A 1011 -21.47 -13.40 -56.53
CA LEU A 1011 -20.89 -14.27 -57.59
C LEU A 1011 -19.34 -14.15 -57.48
N ALA A 1012 -18.45 -15.14 -57.29
CA ALA A 1012 -18.40 -16.62 -57.40
C ALA A 1012 -17.93 -17.20 -58.76
N ALA A 1013 -16.67 -17.68 -58.84
CA ALA A 1013 -16.23 -18.80 -59.72
C ALA A 1013 -14.81 -19.37 -59.40
N LEU A 1014 -14.78 -20.65 -59.00
CA LEU A 1014 -13.77 -21.73 -59.21
C LEU A 1014 -12.25 -21.46 -59.36
N GLY A 1015 -11.46 -22.22 -58.59
CA GLY A 1015 -10.05 -22.54 -58.87
C GLY A 1015 -9.52 -23.70 -57.99
N VAL A 1016 -9.46 -24.93 -58.51
CA VAL A 1016 -9.08 -26.16 -57.76
C VAL A 1016 -7.76 -26.71 -58.31
N VAL A 1017 -6.85 -27.24 -57.45
CA VAL A 1017 -6.10 -28.52 -57.67
C VAL A 1017 -4.98 -28.83 -56.62
N LEU A 1018 -4.99 -30.09 -56.15
CA LEU A 1018 -3.93 -30.93 -55.53
C LEU A 1018 -3.12 -30.52 -54.27
N SER A 1019 -3.26 -31.38 -53.24
CA SER A 1019 -2.36 -31.58 -52.10
C SER A 1019 -1.21 -32.56 -52.42
N ARG A 1020 -0.04 -32.42 -51.74
CA ARG A 1020 0.81 -33.56 -51.29
C ARG A 1020 2.05 -33.18 -50.44
N ARG A 1021 2.12 -33.68 -49.20
CA ARG A 1021 3.32 -34.25 -48.47
C ARG A 1021 4.53 -33.30 -48.21
N ARG A 1022 5.34 -33.44 -47.15
CA ARG A 1022 5.67 -34.62 -46.30
C ARG A 1022 6.31 -34.18 -44.95
N ARG A 1023 5.82 -34.77 -43.84
CA ARG A 1023 6.54 -35.36 -42.67
C ARG A 1023 7.90 -34.83 -42.15
N ARG A 1024 7.94 -34.78 -40.81
CA ARG A 1024 9.08 -35.08 -39.89
C ARG A 1024 10.15 -33.96 -39.80
N ARG A 1025 10.85 -33.81 -38.67
CA ARG A 1025 10.91 -34.73 -37.52
C ARG A 1025 9.88 -34.48 -36.43
#